data_AF-A0AAV1XE18-F1
#
_entry.id   AF-A0AAV1XE18-F1
#
_cell.length_a   1.000
_cell.length_b   1.000
_cell.length_c   1.000
_cell.angle_alpha   90.00
_cell.angle_beta   90.00
_cell.angle_gamma   90.00
#
_symmetry.space_group_name_H-M   'P 1'
#
loop_
_entity.id
_entity.type
_entity.pdbx_description
1 polymer ?
#
loop_
_entity_poly.entity_id
_entity_poly.type
_entity_poly.pdbx_seq_one_letter_code
_entity_poly.pdbx_strand_id
1 'polypeptide(L)'
;MPRVPATQSSPPSSSIASTIGAYALPIILFAGALYYQLVVIPNAFPPSHYDVLQIDRYSSVEKVKEAYDKIESKWNSAVEASDSREFVKIRYAYELLTNPLWKRDYDIFGIDEQLHIIESASKHYAGKRVSELDLPLLDLPTPGSIDHSSEVITTSDFRSILPDAKPWLIQLYSLGSKRSAHFSASWNKIAALLHAFTNIGVVELGEVELAVFLADKRSSGKPFFRNGIPSVVAVPPGCHAANCLRRFHGELSVDTVTNWFATTVLALPQIKYYSKESLVSEFFGKSSHHKVKVIFFSNGERAAPFIRQAAKDYWAYTSFAFIFWREEESSYWQGAFGVESAPAIVFLKDPGVKPVVHHGSVDNSLLLNMMENNKQQELPQLRSVTSMELGCDPHGYSRGGYDTVIWYCAIAVGRPSRELNKMRETMCRVQQTLSKHTEVDSSSENQTIAPALDAFQRKRLTFAWLDGEKQKDYCQFYLGQAGEHACGQPRGMTDIPQLFIIRYLRNSSNADTSTQEKKNWKSLLVQDLSTENDQAGQFVARYKGSDDILQITEWIASIIADGDTRDLPFFTLRTPKFVADDTEPIWSTTAQNIPKNMKRGISGAVSGLSIYRDDPRIGPALLLGALVSLGSIWLRRNQKVQPPKSNQPSQPSSEEVPLQSERKQRPAPGQVRRRSNKNPSPSITDLEPSDAYQMPLSDSD
;
A
#
# COMPACT_ATOMS: atom_id res chain seq x y z
N MET A 1 -70.77 24.92 33.48
CA MET A 1 -69.29 24.81 33.47
C MET A 1 -68.82 24.70 32.02
N PRO A 2 -67.55 25.01 31.68
CA PRO A 2 -66.51 25.73 32.44
C PRO A 2 -66.15 27.09 31.78
N ARG A 3 -65.08 27.75 32.25
CA ARG A 3 -64.61 29.08 31.77
C ARG A 3 -63.63 28.96 30.60
N VAL A 4 -63.58 30.01 29.76
CA VAL A 4 -62.41 30.34 28.91
C VAL A 4 -61.66 31.52 29.55
N PRO A 5 -60.36 31.40 29.88
CA PRO A 5 -59.51 32.52 30.25
C PRO A 5 -58.78 33.11 29.02
N ALA A 6 -58.46 34.41 29.08
CA ALA A 6 -57.77 35.10 27.98
C ALA A 6 -56.26 34.80 27.93
N THR A 7 -55.66 34.90 26.74
CA THR A 7 -54.24 34.66 26.49
C THR A 7 -53.39 35.82 27.00
N GLN A 8 -52.41 35.55 27.87
CA GLN A 8 -51.37 36.51 28.25
C GLN A 8 -50.17 36.43 27.31
N SER A 9 -49.61 37.57 26.93
CA SER A 9 -48.39 37.68 26.14
C SER A 9 -47.13 37.62 27.02
N SER A 10 -46.14 36.82 26.64
CA SER A 10 -44.84 36.74 27.30
C SER A 10 -43.78 37.62 26.62
N PRO A 11 -42.79 38.16 27.39
CA PRO A 11 -41.76 39.06 26.87
C PRO A 11 -40.60 38.32 26.14
N PRO A 12 -39.80 39.02 25.32
CA PRO A 12 -38.81 38.40 24.43
C PRO A 12 -37.51 37.96 25.14
N SER A 13 -37.16 36.69 24.99
CA SER A 13 -35.95 36.07 25.58
C SER A 13 -34.77 35.88 24.60
N SER A 14 -34.84 36.48 23.41
CA SER A 14 -33.96 36.14 22.27
C SER A 14 -32.59 36.83 22.21
N SER A 15 -32.33 37.86 23.02
CA SER A 15 -31.08 38.64 22.93
C SER A 15 -29.86 37.88 23.44
N ILE A 16 -29.94 37.31 24.65
CA ILE A 16 -28.79 36.77 25.40
C ILE A 16 -28.09 35.62 24.66
N ALA A 17 -28.86 34.69 24.07
CA ALA A 17 -28.32 33.55 23.34
C ALA A 17 -27.46 33.97 22.13
N SER A 18 -27.85 35.04 21.42
CA SER A 18 -27.09 35.55 20.27
C SER A 18 -25.72 36.10 20.69
N THR A 19 -25.63 36.75 21.85
CA THR A 19 -24.36 37.23 22.42
C THR A 19 -23.47 36.07 22.88
N ILE A 20 -24.01 35.04 23.53
CA ILE A 20 -23.22 33.88 23.98
C ILE A 20 -22.59 33.17 22.78
N GLY A 21 -23.37 32.94 21.72
CA GLY A 21 -22.85 32.35 20.48
C GLY A 21 -21.76 33.19 19.79
N ALA A 22 -21.82 34.52 19.88
CA ALA A 22 -20.82 35.41 19.28
C ALA A 22 -19.46 35.37 20.01
N TYR A 23 -19.44 35.34 21.34
CA TYR A 23 -18.20 35.37 22.13
C TYR A 23 -17.61 33.98 22.46
N ALA A 24 -18.32 32.89 22.15
CA ALA A 24 -17.87 31.52 22.42
C ALA A 24 -16.46 31.21 21.87
N LEU A 25 -16.16 31.57 20.61
CA LEU A 25 -14.85 31.32 20.01
C LEU A 25 -13.70 32.06 20.73
N PRO A 26 -13.76 33.39 20.96
CA PRO A 26 -12.73 34.06 21.75
C PRO A 26 -12.57 33.51 23.17
N ILE A 27 -13.67 33.13 23.84
CA ILE A 27 -13.62 32.54 25.18
C ILE A 27 -12.90 31.18 25.16
N ILE A 28 -13.17 30.34 24.16
CA ILE A 28 -12.48 29.04 23.97
C ILE A 28 -10.98 29.26 23.70
N LEU A 29 -10.62 30.22 22.84
CA LEU A 29 -9.22 30.55 22.55
C LEU A 29 -8.49 31.10 23.79
N PHE A 30 -9.14 31.95 24.58
CA PHE A 30 -8.59 32.51 25.82
C PHE A 30 -8.42 31.45 26.91
N ALA A 31 -9.43 30.60 27.12
CA ALA A 31 -9.35 29.47 28.05
C ALA A 31 -8.27 28.46 27.62
N GLY A 32 -8.13 28.21 26.31
CA GLY A 32 -7.05 27.40 25.74
C GLY A 32 -5.66 28.02 25.99
N ALA A 33 -5.51 29.33 25.83
CA ALA A 33 -4.27 30.05 26.12
C ALA A 33 -3.89 29.97 27.61
N LEU A 34 -4.84 30.19 28.52
CA LEU A 34 -4.63 30.06 29.96
C LEU A 34 -4.29 28.62 30.38
N TYR A 35 -5.01 27.62 29.88
CA TYR A 35 -4.68 26.21 30.12
C TYR A 35 -3.28 25.87 29.59
N TYR A 36 -2.91 26.39 28.42
CA TYR A 36 -1.57 26.19 27.86
C TYR A 36 -0.48 26.81 28.75
N GLN A 37 -0.67 28.05 29.22
CA GLN A 37 0.31 28.76 30.06
C GLN A 37 0.40 28.22 31.50
N LEU A 38 -0.73 27.83 32.10
CA LEU A 38 -0.81 27.43 33.52
C LEU A 38 -0.67 25.92 33.75
N VAL A 39 -0.92 25.09 32.74
CA VAL A 39 -0.92 23.62 32.86
C VAL A 39 -0.01 22.94 31.84
N VAL A 40 0.02 23.37 30.58
CA VAL A 40 0.86 22.69 29.57
C VAL A 40 2.34 23.06 29.72
N ILE A 41 2.69 24.36 29.70
CA ILE A 41 4.08 24.82 29.78
C ILE A 41 4.78 24.32 31.07
N PRO A 42 4.20 24.42 32.29
CA PRO A 42 4.89 23.96 33.50
C PRO A 42 5.14 22.44 33.54
N ASN A 43 4.28 21.64 32.89
CA ASN A 43 4.48 20.19 32.78
C ASN A 43 5.36 19.79 31.58
N ALA A 44 5.52 20.64 30.57
CA ALA A 44 6.44 20.44 29.44
C ALA A 44 7.90 20.79 29.78
N PHE A 45 8.11 21.65 30.78
CA PHE A 45 9.43 22.02 31.31
C PHE A 45 9.58 21.64 32.79
N PRO A 46 9.62 20.33 33.13
CA PRO A 46 9.95 19.90 34.48
C PRO A 46 11.36 20.37 34.88
N PRO A 47 11.66 20.47 36.19
CA PRO A 47 13.03 20.72 36.65
C PRO A 47 13.96 19.62 36.13
N SER A 48 15.07 20.04 35.55
CA SER A 48 16.11 19.16 35.04
C SER A 48 16.96 18.59 36.18
N HIS A 49 17.72 17.53 35.89
CA HIS A 49 18.61 16.89 36.87
C HIS A 49 19.70 17.85 37.39
N TYR A 50 20.06 18.88 36.60
CA TYR A 50 20.91 19.98 37.04
C TYR A 50 20.24 20.89 38.09
N ASP A 51 18.94 21.18 37.90
CA ASP A 51 18.17 22.02 38.83
C ASP A 51 17.93 21.27 40.16
N VAL A 52 17.83 19.94 40.13
CA VAL A 52 17.80 19.06 41.33
C VAL A 52 19.12 19.14 42.12
N LEU A 53 20.27 19.17 41.43
CA LEU A 53 21.59 19.33 42.04
C LEU A 53 21.98 20.79 42.30
N GLN A 54 21.09 21.75 42.06
CA GLN A 54 21.29 23.19 42.26
C GLN A 54 22.51 23.77 41.49
N ILE A 55 22.76 23.27 40.28
CA ILE A 55 23.88 23.67 39.40
C ILE A 55 23.39 24.12 38.02
N ASP A 56 24.21 24.91 37.33
CA ASP A 56 23.94 25.34 35.97
C ASP A 56 23.82 24.16 35.00
N ARG A 57 22.87 24.24 34.08
CA ARG A 57 22.69 23.25 33.00
C ARG A 57 23.95 23.15 32.15
N TYR A 58 24.27 21.94 31.70
CA TYR A 58 25.50 21.62 30.97
C TYR A 58 26.81 21.75 31.78
N SER A 59 26.75 21.85 33.12
CA SER A 59 27.93 21.76 33.99
C SER A 59 28.75 20.48 33.75
N SER A 60 30.06 20.54 34.05
CA SER A 60 30.98 19.41 33.91
C SER A 60 30.79 18.34 35.01
N VAL A 61 31.35 17.15 34.80
CA VAL A 61 31.20 16.00 35.70
C VAL A 61 31.85 16.25 37.07
N GLU A 62 32.89 17.08 37.11
CA GLU A 62 33.58 17.47 38.35
C GLU A 62 32.67 18.35 39.22
N LYS A 63 31.97 19.30 38.60
CA LYS A 63 31.00 20.17 39.29
C LYS A 63 29.71 19.42 39.69
N VAL A 64 29.33 18.38 38.95
CA VAL A 64 28.26 17.44 39.34
C VAL A 64 28.65 16.69 40.63
N LYS A 65 29.90 16.22 40.74
CA LYS A 65 30.43 15.57 41.95
C LYS A 65 30.52 16.54 43.13
N GLU A 66 31.15 17.70 42.95
CA GLU A 66 31.25 18.73 44.01
C GLU A 66 29.86 19.12 44.56
N ALA A 67 28.85 19.26 43.69
CA ALA A 67 27.49 19.54 44.10
C ALA A 67 26.84 18.39 44.88
N TYR A 68 27.03 17.14 44.45
CA TYR A 68 26.55 15.96 45.17
C TYR A 68 27.21 15.83 46.55
N ASP A 69 28.54 15.90 46.62
CA ASP A 69 29.32 15.78 47.86
C ASP A 69 28.86 16.85 48.89
N LYS A 70 28.59 18.07 48.42
CA LYS A 70 28.08 19.21 49.20
C LYS A 70 26.62 19.09 49.64
N ILE A 71 25.84 18.22 49.01
CA ILE A 71 24.48 17.86 49.41
C ILE A 71 24.53 16.69 50.40
N GLU A 72 25.28 15.64 50.08
CA GLU A 72 25.48 14.45 50.92
C GLU A 72 26.10 14.80 52.28
N SER A 73 27.12 15.68 52.32
CA SER A 73 27.74 16.14 53.55
C SER A 73 26.78 16.91 54.47
N LYS A 74 25.85 17.70 53.89
CA LYS A 74 24.78 18.36 54.66
C LYS A 74 23.78 17.34 55.21
N TRP A 75 23.38 16.39 54.37
CA TRP A 75 22.42 15.34 54.70
C TRP A 75 22.91 14.49 55.88
N ASN A 76 24.19 14.09 55.85
CA ASN A 76 24.86 13.36 56.93
C ASN A 76 25.08 14.19 58.22
N SER A 77 24.85 15.51 58.19
CA SER A 77 24.92 16.40 59.36
C SER A 77 23.54 16.81 59.91
N ALA A 78 22.45 16.48 59.21
CA ALA A 78 21.09 16.86 59.59
C ALA A 78 20.48 15.88 60.59
N VAL A 79 19.76 16.41 61.59
CA VAL A 79 19.14 15.61 62.66
C VAL A 79 17.71 15.17 62.33
N GLU A 80 17.06 15.82 61.36
CA GLU A 80 15.69 15.50 60.94
C GLU A 80 15.64 14.47 59.81
N ALA A 81 14.62 13.61 59.84
CA ALA A 81 14.40 12.56 58.85
C ALA A 81 13.94 13.17 57.51
N SER A 82 14.91 13.40 56.64
CA SER A 82 14.77 14.00 55.32
C SER A 82 14.13 13.05 54.28
N ASP A 83 13.41 13.60 53.30
CA ASP A 83 12.54 12.81 52.42
C ASP A 83 13.34 11.82 51.56
N SER A 84 13.08 10.51 51.73
CA SER A 84 13.73 9.46 50.94
C SER A 84 13.42 9.57 49.44
N ARG A 85 12.29 10.18 49.07
CA ARG A 85 11.95 10.50 47.67
C ARG A 85 12.75 11.68 47.12
N GLU A 86 13.22 12.60 47.95
CA GLU A 86 14.14 13.66 47.54
C GLU A 86 15.56 13.10 47.39
N PHE A 87 16.03 12.29 48.33
CA PHE A 87 17.31 11.57 48.22
C PHE A 87 17.38 10.72 46.94
N VAL A 88 16.34 9.92 46.63
CA VAL A 88 16.28 9.11 45.40
C VAL A 88 16.41 9.97 44.14
N LYS A 89 15.84 11.17 44.09
CA LYS A 89 15.99 12.09 42.94
C LYS A 89 17.41 12.66 42.83
N ILE A 90 17.99 13.10 43.95
CA ILE A 90 19.35 13.65 44.00
C ILE A 90 20.36 12.58 43.56
N ARG A 91 20.22 11.36 44.09
CA ARG A 91 21.07 10.22 43.76
C ARG A 91 20.93 9.80 42.29
N TYR A 92 19.69 9.76 41.79
CA TYR A 92 19.39 9.49 40.38
C TYR A 92 20.04 10.54 39.45
N ALA A 93 19.86 11.83 39.76
CA ALA A 93 20.44 12.93 38.99
C ALA A 93 21.98 12.86 38.98
N TYR A 94 22.60 12.53 40.11
CA TYR A 94 24.04 12.32 40.21
C TYR A 94 24.54 11.15 39.36
N GLU A 95 23.91 9.97 39.43
CA GLU A 95 24.35 8.79 38.67
C GLU A 95 24.15 8.98 37.15
N LEU A 96 23.04 9.62 36.74
CA LEU A 96 22.79 9.95 35.33
C LEU A 96 23.81 10.97 34.79
N LEU A 97 24.07 12.05 35.52
CA LEU A 97 24.95 13.13 35.07
C LEU A 97 26.46 12.83 35.26
N THR A 98 26.82 11.82 36.03
CA THR A 98 28.22 11.39 36.20
C THR A 98 28.68 10.43 35.10
N ASN A 99 27.76 9.66 34.49
CA ASN A 99 28.08 8.79 33.35
C ASN A 99 28.18 9.63 32.06
N PRO A 100 29.31 9.60 31.32
CA PRO A 100 29.49 10.44 30.12
C PRO A 100 28.51 10.11 28.98
N LEU A 101 28.09 8.85 28.83
CA LEU A 101 27.14 8.44 27.79
C LEU A 101 25.73 8.94 28.12
N TRP A 102 25.26 8.69 29.35
CA TRP A 102 23.93 9.15 29.78
C TRP A 102 23.84 10.69 29.82
N LYS A 103 24.90 11.37 30.29
CA LYS A 103 25.00 12.84 30.23
C LYS A 103 24.95 13.37 28.79
N ARG A 104 25.69 12.79 27.85
CA ARG A 104 25.64 13.15 26.41
C ARG A 104 24.22 13.03 25.86
N ASP A 105 23.59 11.88 26.09
CA ASP A 105 22.28 11.55 25.53
C ASP A 105 21.16 12.44 26.12
N TYR A 106 21.27 12.77 27.41
CA TYR A 106 20.41 13.73 28.11
C TYR A 106 20.62 15.17 27.62
N ASP A 107 21.87 15.64 27.56
CA ASP A 107 22.21 17.03 27.24
C ASP A 107 21.83 17.41 25.79
N ILE A 108 22.12 16.52 24.84
CA ILE A 108 21.95 16.78 23.40
C ILE A 108 20.53 16.45 22.94
N PHE A 109 20.02 15.27 23.29
CA PHE A 109 18.77 14.72 22.75
C PHE A 109 17.59 14.76 23.74
N GLY A 110 17.84 15.05 25.02
CA GLY A 110 16.82 15.01 26.07
C GLY A 110 16.34 13.60 26.39
N ILE A 111 17.21 12.59 26.21
CA ILE A 111 16.86 11.19 26.46
C ILE A 111 17.00 10.89 27.95
N ASP A 112 15.93 10.34 28.52
CA ASP A 112 15.91 9.76 29.86
C ASP A 112 15.03 8.50 29.84
N GLU A 113 15.67 7.32 29.79
CA GLU A 113 14.96 6.03 29.76
C GLU A 113 14.54 5.54 31.15
N GLN A 114 15.21 6.02 32.20
CA GLN A 114 15.25 5.37 33.51
C GLN A 114 14.40 6.10 34.57
N LEU A 115 13.66 7.15 34.21
CA LEU A 115 12.70 7.87 35.08
C LEU A 115 11.80 6.97 35.94
N HIS A 116 11.40 5.80 35.41
CA HIS A 116 10.58 4.83 36.12
C HIS A 116 11.24 4.26 37.38
N ILE A 117 12.58 4.26 37.45
CA ILE A 117 13.37 3.86 38.63
C ILE A 117 13.16 4.85 39.78
N ILE A 118 12.97 6.15 39.50
CA ILE A 118 12.64 7.14 40.55
C ILE A 118 11.31 6.78 41.22
N GLU A 119 10.31 6.32 40.46
CA GLU A 119 9.01 5.93 41.01
C GLU A 119 9.04 4.58 41.73
N SER A 120 9.75 3.57 41.20
CA SER A 120 9.87 2.26 41.87
C SER A 120 10.73 2.36 43.15
N ALA A 121 11.87 3.04 43.11
CA ALA A 121 12.73 3.26 44.26
C ALA A 121 12.03 4.12 45.33
N SER A 122 11.37 5.22 44.96
CA SER A 122 10.65 6.03 45.97
C SER A 122 9.45 5.32 46.60
N LYS A 123 8.88 4.29 45.97
CA LYS A 123 7.93 3.36 46.61
C LYS A 123 8.63 2.31 47.49
N HIS A 124 9.76 1.76 47.04
CA HIS A 124 10.48 0.69 47.74
C HIS A 124 11.25 1.18 48.99
N TYR A 125 11.71 2.44 48.99
CA TYR A 125 12.41 3.09 50.09
C TYR A 125 11.54 4.12 50.84
N ALA A 126 10.21 4.07 50.67
CA ALA A 126 9.27 4.91 51.41
C ALA A 126 9.36 4.62 52.93
N GLY A 127 9.80 5.60 53.72
CA GLY A 127 9.95 5.47 55.17
C GLY A 127 11.16 4.66 55.66
N LYS A 128 12.01 4.15 54.75
CA LYS A 128 13.31 3.55 55.09
C LYS A 128 14.37 4.63 55.34
N ARG A 129 15.45 4.29 56.04
CA ARG A 129 16.60 5.18 56.24
C ARG A 129 17.52 5.20 55.01
N VAL A 130 18.31 6.27 54.86
CA VAL A 130 19.25 6.39 53.73
C VAL A 130 20.31 5.29 53.72
N SER A 131 20.71 4.81 54.91
CA SER A 131 21.60 3.67 55.10
C SER A 131 21.00 2.30 54.71
N GLU A 132 19.73 2.27 54.30
CA GLU A 132 18.97 1.08 53.89
C GLU A 132 18.62 1.11 52.38
N LEU A 133 19.27 2.00 51.60
CA LEU A 133 19.23 1.99 50.14
C LEU A 133 20.35 1.13 49.56
N ASP A 134 19.97 0.26 48.64
CA ASP A 134 20.89 -0.43 47.74
C ASP A 134 21.38 0.56 46.68
N LEU A 135 22.70 0.68 46.50
CA LEU A 135 23.34 1.59 45.56
C LEU A 135 24.38 0.85 44.70
N PRO A 136 24.54 1.18 43.40
CA PRO A 136 23.88 2.27 42.67
C PRO A 136 22.39 2.01 42.37
N LEU A 137 21.65 3.08 42.04
CA LEU A 137 20.26 3.00 41.57
C LEU A 137 20.18 2.63 40.08
N LEU A 138 21.22 2.96 39.30
CA LEU A 138 21.29 2.71 37.87
C LEU A 138 22.35 1.63 37.56
N ASP A 139 21.92 0.43 37.14
CA ASP A 139 22.89 -0.56 36.63
C ASP A 139 23.56 -0.05 35.36
N LEU A 140 24.89 -0.14 35.30
CA LEU A 140 25.67 0.08 34.09
C LEU A 140 25.27 -0.96 33.02
N PRO A 141 25.20 -0.59 31.73
CA PRO A 141 25.00 -1.55 30.65
C PRO A 141 26.16 -2.55 30.62
N THR A 142 25.85 -3.84 30.44
CA THR A 142 26.89 -4.88 30.35
C THR A 142 27.78 -4.62 29.13
N PRO A 143 29.11 -4.50 29.28
CA PRO A 143 30.01 -4.34 28.14
C PRO A 143 29.86 -5.48 27.14
N GLY A 144 29.76 -5.15 25.84
CA GLY A 144 29.54 -6.14 24.77
C GLY A 144 28.09 -6.61 24.60
N SER A 145 27.10 -6.03 25.28
CA SER A 145 25.68 -6.41 25.14
C SER A 145 24.97 -5.91 23.86
N ILE A 146 25.69 -5.21 22.97
CA ILE A 146 25.18 -4.76 21.67
C ILE A 146 26.07 -5.35 20.58
N ASP A 147 25.64 -6.49 20.03
CA ASP A 147 26.26 -7.09 18.84
C ASP A 147 25.41 -6.76 17.61
N HIS A 148 26.04 -6.09 16.64
CA HIS A 148 25.43 -5.67 15.39
C HIS A 148 26.26 -6.21 14.23
N SER A 149 25.69 -7.14 13.46
CA SER A 149 26.27 -7.62 12.19
C SER A 149 26.10 -6.61 11.03
N SER A 150 25.57 -5.42 11.31
CA SER A 150 25.33 -4.33 10.36
C SER A 150 26.48 -3.32 10.37
N GLU A 151 26.67 -2.61 9.25
CA GLU A 151 27.71 -1.59 9.11
C GLU A 151 27.47 -0.41 10.09
N VAL A 152 28.52 0.02 10.81
CA VAL A 152 28.47 1.20 11.68
C VAL A 152 28.77 2.43 10.83
N ILE A 153 27.74 3.24 10.57
CA ILE A 153 27.82 4.40 9.68
C ILE A 153 28.41 5.59 10.44
N THR A 154 29.54 6.13 9.97
CA THR A 154 30.11 7.39 10.49
C THR A 154 29.63 8.61 9.70
N THR A 155 29.89 9.80 10.24
CA THR A 155 29.61 11.10 9.60
C THR A 155 30.35 11.27 8.26
N SER A 156 31.47 10.56 8.05
CA SER A 156 32.17 10.49 6.75
C SER A 156 31.33 9.72 5.71
N ASP A 157 30.90 8.52 6.07
CA ASP A 157 30.33 7.53 5.15
C ASP A 157 28.94 7.94 4.67
N PHE A 158 28.18 8.65 5.53
CA PHE A 158 26.83 9.12 5.24
C PHE A 158 26.73 10.04 4.01
N ARG A 159 27.82 10.69 3.59
CA ARG A 159 27.84 11.47 2.34
C ARG A 159 27.70 10.60 1.08
N SER A 160 28.10 9.33 1.17
CA SER A 160 27.96 8.30 0.13
C SER A 160 26.56 7.67 0.10
N ILE A 161 25.80 7.79 1.19
CA ILE A 161 24.49 7.15 1.39
C ILE A 161 23.35 7.93 0.69
N LEU A 162 23.38 9.27 0.74
CA LEU A 162 22.34 10.12 0.13
C LEU A 162 22.24 10.09 -1.42
N PRO A 163 23.29 9.81 -2.21
CA PRO A 163 23.18 9.60 -3.66
C PRO A 163 22.88 8.14 -4.08
N ASP A 164 22.70 7.21 -3.15
CA ASP A 164 22.53 5.79 -3.48
C ASP A 164 21.22 5.48 -4.24
N ALA A 165 21.31 4.53 -5.17
CA ALA A 165 20.17 3.97 -5.89
C ALA A 165 19.42 2.91 -5.06
N LYS A 166 20.10 2.23 -4.13
CA LYS A 166 19.45 1.40 -3.11
C LYS A 166 18.92 2.27 -1.96
N PRO A 167 17.76 1.92 -1.37
CA PRO A 167 17.35 2.50 -0.11
C PRO A 167 18.29 2.06 1.03
N TRP A 168 18.25 2.81 2.13
CA TRP A 168 18.91 2.47 3.38
C TRP A 168 17.92 2.37 4.54
N LEU A 169 18.20 1.46 5.47
CA LEU A 169 17.49 1.31 6.74
C LEU A 169 18.49 1.43 7.90
N ILE A 170 18.30 2.44 8.75
CA ILE A 170 19.28 2.89 9.74
C ILE A 170 18.68 2.82 11.16
N GLN A 171 19.38 2.14 12.08
CA GLN A 171 19.08 2.19 13.51
C GLN A 171 19.94 3.27 14.19
N LEU A 172 19.29 4.20 14.89
CA LEU A 172 19.92 5.11 15.84
C LEU A 172 19.86 4.47 17.24
N TYR A 173 21.01 4.35 17.90
CA TYR A 173 21.13 3.65 19.19
C TYR A 173 22.16 4.32 20.10
N SER A 174 22.15 3.94 21.38
CA SER A 174 23.20 4.34 22.33
C SER A 174 23.76 3.12 23.04
N LEU A 175 25.09 3.12 23.22
CA LEU A 175 25.78 2.15 24.10
C LEU A 175 25.34 2.28 25.57
N GLY A 176 24.76 3.43 25.95
CA GLY A 176 24.18 3.68 27.27
C GLY A 176 22.76 3.09 27.48
N SER A 177 22.09 2.61 26.43
CA SER A 177 20.66 2.28 26.44
C SER A 177 20.39 0.78 26.57
N LYS A 178 19.77 0.37 27.70
CA LYS A 178 19.30 -1.00 27.92
C LYS A 178 18.26 -1.43 26.87
N ARG A 179 17.47 -0.48 26.36
CA ARG A 179 16.49 -0.71 25.28
C ARG A 179 17.17 -1.00 23.94
N SER A 180 18.26 -0.30 23.65
CA SER A 180 19.06 -0.51 22.43
C SER A 180 19.70 -1.89 22.42
N ALA A 181 20.26 -2.32 23.56
CA ALA A 181 20.79 -3.67 23.72
C ALA A 181 19.72 -4.75 23.48
N HIS A 182 18.56 -4.66 24.14
CA HIS A 182 17.47 -5.63 23.95
C HIS A 182 16.96 -5.70 22.49
N PHE A 183 16.96 -4.60 21.75
CA PHE A 183 16.51 -4.57 20.36
C PHE A 183 17.54 -5.12 19.36
N SER A 184 18.84 -5.18 19.70
CA SER A 184 19.91 -5.64 18.79
C SER A 184 19.62 -6.99 18.11
N ALA A 185 19.16 -7.98 18.88
CA ALA A 185 18.77 -9.30 18.37
C ALA A 185 17.53 -9.26 17.45
N SER A 186 16.66 -8.26 17.61
CA SER A 186 15.54 -8.02 16.67
C SER A 186 16.01 -7.29 15.42
N TRP A 187 16.95 -6.34 15.55
CA TRP A 187 17.56 -5.65 14.42
C TRP A 187 18.31 -6.60 13.50
N ASN A 188 19.13 -7.50 14.03
CA ASN A 188 19.91 -8.44 13.22
C ASN A 188 18.97 -9.40 12.42
N LYS A 189 17.76 -9.70 12.95
CA LYS A 189 16.70 -10.42 12.21
C LYS A 189 16.04 -9.57 11.12
N ILE A 190 15.72 -8.30 11.40
CA ILE A 190 15.26 -7.34 10.39
C ILE A 190 16.30 -7.20 9.28
N ALA A 191 17.59 -7.19 9.63
CA ALA A 191 18.69 -7.08 8.69
C ALA A 191 18.74 -8.27 7.72
N ALA A 192 18.72 -9.50 8.22
CA ALA A 192 18.68 -10.71 7.39
C ALA A 192 17.47 -10.70 6.42
N LEU A 193 16.27 -10.37 6.91
CA LEU A 193 15.04 -10.33 6.10
C LEU A 193 15.02 -9.25 5.00
N LEU A 194 15.88 -8.24 5.09
CA LEU A 194 15.86 -7.06 4.21
C LEU A 194 17.15 -6.82 3.41
N HIS A 195 18.23 -7.54 3.70
CA HIS A 195 19.56 -7.37 3.07
C HIS A 195 19.54 -7.41 1.52
N ALA A 196 18.64 -8.19 0.92
CA ALA A 196 18.48 -8.24 -0.54
C ALA A 196 17.84 -6.97 -1.15
N PHE A 197 17.14 -6.16 -0.35
CA PHE A 197 16.27 -5.06 -0.81
C PHE A 197 16.75 -3.66 -0.40
N THR A 198 17.61 -3.57 0.62
CA THR A 198 18.11 -2.31 1.19
C THR A 198 19.48 -2.51 1.78
N ASN A 199 20.29 -1.46 1.80
CA ASN A 199 21.49 -1.42 2.62
C ASN A 199 21.08 -1.13 4.08
N ILE A 200 21.84 -1.62 5.06
CA ILE A 200 21.42 -1.68 6.46
C ILE A 200 22.60 -1.34 7.37
N GLY A 201 22.42 -0.36 8.25
CA GLY A 201 23.49 0.10 9.12
C GLY A 201 22.99 0.71 10.43
N VAL A 202 23.91 0.97 11.34
CA VAL A 202 23.66 1.49 12.69
C VAL A 202 24.45 2.77 12.93
N VAL A 203 23.89 3.68 13.72
CA VAL A 203 24.49 4.97 14.11
C VAL A 203 24.41 5.11 15.62
N GLU A 204 25.56 5.18 16.28
CA GLU A 204 25.66 5.47 17.71
C GLU A 204 25.48 6.97 17.94
N LEU A 205 24.80 7.39 19.02
CA LEU A 205 24.53 8.82 19.29
C LEU A 205 25.80 9.70 19.50
N GLY A 206 26.99 9.09 19.61
CA GLY A 206 28.29 9.76 19.60
C GLY A 206 28.70 10.34 18.24
N GLU A 207 28.14 9.83 17.13
CA GLU A 207 28.18 10.49 15.81
C GLU A 207 27.20 11.67 15.80
N VAL A 208 27.46 12.67 16.64
CA VAL A 208 26.50 13.72 17.02
C VAL A 208 25.94 14.45 15.80
N GLU A 209 26.76 14.82 14.81
CA GLU A 209 26.29 15.52 13.61
C GLU A 209 25.26 14.69 12.83
N LEU A 210 25.54 13.39 12.64
CA LEU A 210 24.69 12.46 11.93
C LEU A 210 23.41 12.13 12.72
N ALA A 211 23.53 11.87 14.02
CA ALA A 211 22.38 11.64 14.89
C ALA A 211 21.44 12.86 14.96
N VAL A 212 21.99 14.09 14.99
CA VAL A 212 21.22 15.34 14.94
C VAL A 212 20.61 15.61 13.55
N PHE A 213 21.19 15.08 12.47
CA PHE A 213 20.59 15.11 11.13
C PHE A 213 19.39 14.14 11.02
N LEU A 214 19.53 12.92 11.52
CA LEU A 214 18.52 11.86 11.41
C LEU A 214 17.37 11.97 12.42
N ALA A 215 17.58 12.58 13.60
CA ALA A 215 16.52 12.82 14.59
C ALA A 215 15.31 13.61 14.07
N ASP A 216 14.15 13.51 14.75
CA ASP A 216 13.08 14.51 14.60
C ASP A 216 13.55 15.84 15.26
N LYS A 217 13.01 17.00 14.83
CA LYS A 217 13.36 18.32 15.38
C LYS A 217 12.13 19.02 15.95
N ARG A 218 12.24 19.54 17.18
CA ARG A 218 11.17 20.37 17.81
C ARG A 218 11.14 21.75 17.14
N SER A 219 10.08 22.55 17.37
CA SER A 219 10.00 23.93 16.83
C SER A 219 11.09 24.87 17.37
N SER A 220 11.73 24.51 18.49
CA SER A 220 12.94 25.13 19.04
C SER A 220 14.23 24.74 18.32
N GLY A 221 14.17 23.90 17.29
CA GLY A 221 15.33 23.38 16.55
C GLY A 221 16.07 22.22 17.22
N LYS A 222 15.82 21.95 18.52
CA LYS A 222 16.45 20.84 19.25
C LYS A 222 16.06 19.47 18.66
N PRO A 223 17.02 18.52 18.56
CA PRO A 223 16.74 17.15 18.15
C PRO A 223 15.95 16.41 19.24
N PHE A 224 15.17 15.39 18.87
CA PHE A 224 14.53 14.47 19.80
C PHE A 224 14.08 13.17 19.10
N PHE A 225 13.77 12.15 19.90
CA PHE A 225 13.20 10.88 19.44
C PHE A 225 11.87 10.61 20.14
N ARG A 226 10.78 10.47 19.38
CA ARG A 226 9.40 10.45 19.95
C ARG A 226 9.13 9.28 20.88
N ASN A 227 9.71 8.12 20.58
CA ASN A 227 9.51 6.87 21.31
C ASN A 227 10.73 6.54 22.22
N GLY A 228 11.66 7.49 22.39
CA GLY A 228 13.00 7.23 22.91
C GLY A 228 13.90 6.57 21.85
N ILE A 229 14.93 5.88 22.32
CA ILE A 229 15.83 5.04 21.51
C ILE A 229 15.65 3.55 21.84
N PRO A 230 16.03 2.62 20.94
CA PRO A 230 16.53 2.86 19.60
C PRO A 230 15.45 3.44 18.67
N SER A 231 15.87 4.17 17.63
CA SER A 231 14.98 4.81 16.67
C SER A 231 15.33 4.37 15.26
N VAL A 232 14.33 4.13 14.40
CA VAL A 232 14.54 3.57 13.06
C VAL A 232 14.20 4.61 12.00
N VAL A 233 15.13 4.86 11.08
CA VAL A 233 15.00 5.85 10.00
C VAL A 233 15.36 5.18 8.67
N ALA A 234 14.56 5.43 7.65
CA ALA A 234 14.80 4.95 6.29
C ALA A 234 15.10 6.11 5.34
N VAL A 235 16.02 5.85 4.42
CA VAL A 235 16.35 6.70 3.26
C VAL A 235 15.73 6.02 2.03
N PRO A 236 14.64 6.57 1.44
CA PRO A 236 14.10 6.06 0.18
C PRO A 236 15.12 6.22 -0.97
N PRO A 237 15.01 5.43 -2.06
CA PRO A 237 15.93 5.56 -3.20
C PRO A 237 15.81 6.97 -3.82
N GLY A 238 16.94 7.59 -4.17
CA GLY A 238 16.97 8.97 -4.68
C GLY A 238 16.67 10.06 -3.64
N CYS A 239 16.76 9.77 -2.34
CA CYS A 239 16.48 10.75 -1.29
C CYS A 239 17.70 11.62 -0.92
N HIS A 240 17.82 12.78 -1.56
CA HIS A 240 18.96 13.69 -1.38
C HIS A 240 18.83 14.73 -0.25
N ALA A 241 17.78 14.69 0.59
CA ALA A 241 17.54 15.73 1.61
C ALA A 241 16.76 15.24 2.86
N ALA A 242 16.91 15.95 3.99
CA ALA A 242 16.34 15.55 5.29
C ALA A 242 14.79 15.45 5.35
N ASN A 243 14.09 15.96 4.32
CA ASN A 243 12.62 15.95 4.20
C ASN A 243 12.06 14.70 3.49
N CYS A 244 12.84 13.98 2.68
CA CYS A 244 12.42 12.72 2.08
C CYS A 244 12.68 11.50 2.98
N LEU A 245 13.51 11.65 4.02
CA LEU A 245 13.67 10.66 5.09
C LEU A 245 12.31 10.20 5.65
N ARG A 246 12.22 8.91 5.98
CA ARG A 246 11.04 8.29 6.59
C ARG A 246 11.41 7.77 7.97
N ARG A 247 10.85 8.38 9.02
CA ARG A 247 11.08 8.00 10.41
C ARG A 247 9.99 7.02 10.85
N PHE A 248 10.37 5.95 11.53
CA PHE A 248 9.43 4.98 12.09
C PHE A 248 8.96 5.43 13.48
N HIS A 249 7.64 5.41 13.70
CA HIS A 249 7.01 5.81 14.96
C HIS A 249 6.12 4.71 15.57
N GLY A 250 6.20 3.48 15.04
CA GLY A 250 5.45 2.33 15.53
C GLY A 250 6.14 1.58 16.67
N GLU A 251 5.66 0.37 16.93
CA GLU A 251 6.27 -0.58 17.86
C GLU A 251 7.49 -1.27 17.23
N LEU A 252 8.56 -1.43 18.01
CA LEU A 252 9.85 -1.96 17.56
C LEU A 252 9.84 -3.50 17.54
N SER A 253 8.98 -4.09 16.71
CA SER A 253 8.97 -5.53 16.41
C SER A 253 9.41 -5.82 14.98
N VAL A 254 10.00 -7.00 14.76
CA VAL A 254 10.58 -7.44 13.47
C VAL A 254 9.56 -7.29 12.34
N ASP A 255 8.35 -7.84 12.54
CA ASP A 255 7.25 -7.75 11.60
C ASP A 255 6.80 -6.29 11.35
N THR A 256 6.60 -5.47 12.39
CA THR A 256 6.05 -4.12 12.21
C THR A 256 7.02 -3.21 11.46
N VAL A 257 8.32 -3.31 11.75
CA VAL A 257 9.38 -2.55 11.03
C VAL A 257 9.50 -3.05 9.59
N THR A 258 9.55 -4.37 9.36
CA THR A 258 9.67 -4.98 8.03
C THR A 258 8.46 -4.66 7.14
N ASN A 259 7.24 -4.76 7.69
CA ASN A 259 5.99 -4.42 7.00
C ASN A 259 5.90 -2.91 6.69
N TRP A 260 6.30 -2.04 7.61
CA TRP A 260 6.39 -0.60 7.36
C TRP A 260 7.39 -0.28 6.25
N PHE A 261 8.59 -0.87 6.29
CA PHE A 261 9.63 -0.61 5.29
C PHE A 261 9.17 -1.06 3.89
N ALA A 262 8.69 -2.30 3.77
CA ALA A 262 8.18 -2.85 2.51
C ALA A 262 7.04 -2.01 1.91
N THR A 263 6.14 -1.47 2.73
CA THR A 263 4.95 -0.74 2.25
C THR A 263 5.16 0.76 2.06
N THR A 264 5.95 1.39 2.93
CA THR A 264 6.08 2.86 3.04
C THR A 264 7.38 3.39 2.41
N VAL A 265 8.41 2.56 2.28
CA VAL A 265 9.71 2.93 1.70
C VAL A 265 9.92 2.28 0.33
N LEU A 266 9.70 0.96 0.22
CA LEU A 266 9.84 0.21 -1.04
C LEU A 266 8.60 0.27 -1.96
N ALA A 267 7.47 0.76 -1.43
CA ALA A 267 6.17 0.79 -2.10
C ALA A 267 5.81 -0.57 -2.75
N LEU A 268 5.86 -1.64 -1.95
CA LEU A 268 5.46 -2.99 -2.35
C LEU A 268 4.00 -3.27 -1.97
N PRO A 269 3.26 -4.08 -2.77
CA PRO A 269 1.89 -4.47 -2.46
C PRO A 269 1.77 -5.22 -1.13
N GLN A 270 0.69 -4.93 -0.39
CA GLN A 270 0.22 -5.83 0.66
C GLN A 270 -0.60 -6.96 0.00
N ILE A 271 -0.15 -8.20 0.18
CA ILE A 271 -0.89 -9.39 -0.24
C ILE A 271 -1.88 -9.75 0.87
N LYS A 272 -3.13 -10.04 0.51
CA LYS A 272 -4.22 -10.30 1.47
C LYS A 272 -4.30 -11.78 1.85
N TYR A 273 -4.70 -12.01 3.10
CA TYR A 273 -5.20 -13.29 3.57
C TYR A 273 -6.66 -13.50 3.13
N TYR A 274 -6.99 -14.74 2.80
CA TYR A 274 -8.33 -15.21 2.50
C TYR A 274 -8.65 -16.48 3.29
N SER A 275 -9.92 -16.62 3.67
CA SER A 275 -10.52 -17.85 4.19
C SER A 275 -11.14 -18.66 3.06
N LYS A 276 -11.55 -19.89 3.37
CA LYS A 276 -12.36 -20.78 2.52
C LYS A 276 -13.59 -20.12 1.87
N GLU A 277 -14.29 -19.26 2.60
CA GLU A 277 -15.52 -18.57 2.15
C GLU A 277 -15.21 -17.35 1.28
N SER A 278 -14.11 -16.66 1.59
CA SER A 278 -13.73 -15.40 0.95
C SER A 278 -12.84 -15.60 -0.29
N LEU A 279 -12.10 -16.71 -0.41
CA LEU A 279 -11.22 -16.99 -1.55
C LEU A 279 -11.96 -16.92 -2.90
N VAL A 280 -13.11 -17.60 -3.01
CA VAL A 280 -13.86 -17.64 -4.28
C VAL A 280 -14.51 -16.30 -4.60
N SER A 281 -15.12 -15.66 -3.60
CA SER A 281 -15.91 -14.43 -3.78
C SER A 281 -15.07 -13.15 -3.86
N GLU A 282 -13.97 -13.06 -3.10
CA GLU A 282 -13.12 -11.88 -3.02
C GLU A 282 -11.83 -11.97 -3.83
N PHE A 283 -11.25 -13.16 -4.03
CA PHE A 283 -10.01 -13.31 -4.81
C PHE A 283 -10.30 -13.76 -6.23
N PHE A 284 -10.94 -14.91 -6.44
CA PHE A 284 -11.25 -15.39 -7.80
C PHE A 284 -12.29 -14.50 -8.51
N GLY A 285 -13.30 -14.02 -7.79
CA GLY A 285 -14.34 -13.14 -8.34
C GLY A 285 -13.91 -11.70 -8.65
N LYS A 286 -12.82 -11.19 -8.03
CA LYS A 286 -12.37 -9.79 -8.20
C LYS A 286 -11.03 -9.63 -8.94
N SER A 287 -10.28 -10.71 -9.18
CA SER A 287 -8.98 -10.64 -9.86
C SER A 287 -9.07 -11.09 -11.32
N SER A 288 -8.46 -10.31 -12.22
CA SER A 288 -8.56 -10.44 -13.69
C SER A 288 -8.37 -11.87 -14.19
N HIS A 289 -9.31 -12.37 -15.01
CA HIS A 289 -9.39 -13.79 -15.40
C HIS A 289 -8.22 -14.29 -16.27
N HIS A 290 -7.42 -13.39 -16.84
CA HIS A 290 -6.19 -13.73 -17.57
C HIS A 290 -4.96 -13.94 -16.67
N LYS A 291 -5.04 -13.61 -15.37
CA LYS A 291 -3.90 -13.70 -14.46
C LYS A 291 -3.89 -15.04 -13.75
N VAL A 292 -2.76 -15.76 -13.81
CA VAL A 292 -2.51 -16.98 -13.04
C VAL A 292 -2.65 -16.67 -11.56
N LYS A 293 -3.36 -17.50 -10.81
CA LYS A 293 -3.55 -17.30 -9.36
C LYS A 293 -2.46 -18.02 -8.60
N VAL A 294 -1.68 -17.30 -7.82
CA VAL A 294 -0.63 -17.83 -6.96
C VAL A 294 -1.11 -17.73 -5.52
N ILE A 295 -1.25 -18.86 -4.85
CA ILE A 295 -1.82 -18.96 -3.50
C ILE A 295 -0.76 -19.55 -2.56
N PHE A 296 -0.46 -18.80 -1.50
CA PHE A 296 0.52 -19.19 -0.48
C PHE A 296 -0.22 -19.67 0.77
N PHE A 297 0.05 -20.90 1.18
CA PHE A 297 -0.43 -21.47 2.44
C PHE A 297 0.62 -21.25 3.52
N SER A 298 0.23 -20.62 4.63
CA SER A 298 1.14 -20.18 5.69
C SER A 298 0.51 -20.32 7.07
N ASN A 299 1.34 -20.49 8.10
CA ASN A 299 0.88 -20.67 9.49
C ASN A 299 0.63 -19.33 10.22
N GLY A 300 0.35 -18.24 9.48
CA GLY A 300 0.15 -16.88 10.00
C GLY A 300 1.25 -15.86 9.65
N GLU A 301 2.31 -16.29 8.98
CA GLU A 301 3.45 -15.44 8.62
C GLU A 301 3.12 -14.46 7.49
N ARG A 302 3.06 -13.16 7.81
CA ARG A 302 2.86 -12.10 6.80
C ARG A 302 3.84 -12.25 5.65
N ALA A 303 3.30 -12.21 4.43
CA ALA A 303 4.04 -12.28 3.16
C ALA A 303 5.38 -11.52 3.21
N ALA A 304 6.48 -12.26 3.03
CA ALA A 304 7.84 -11.75 3.13
C ALA A 304 8.14 -10.69 2.03
N PRO A 305 9.13 -9.79 2.22
CA PRO A 305 9.46 -8.73 1.27
C PRO A 305 9.69 -9.24 -0.17
N PHE A 306 10.36 -10.38 -0.33
CA PHE A 306 10.62 -10.99 -1.64
C PHE A 306 9.34 -11.45 -2.37
N ILE A 307 8.36 -11.99 -1.63
CA ILE A 307 7.06 -12.40 -2.19
C ILE A 307 6.26 -11.16 -2.63
N ARG A 308 6.36 -10.05 -1.89
CA ARG A 308 5.74 -8.76 -2.29
C ARG A 308 6.43 -8.11 -3.48
N GLN A 309 7.75 -8.27 -3.61
CA GLN A 309 8.50 -7.85 -4.79
C GLN A 309 8.07 -8.68 -6.03
N ALA A 310 7.97 -10.00 -5.91
CA ALA A 310 7.41 -10.84 -6.98
C ALA A 310 5.95 -10.44 -7.33
N ALA A 311 5.12 -10.09 -6.33
CA ALA A 311 3.76 -9.60 -6.57
C ALA A 311 3.67 -8.21 -7.25
N LYS A 312 4.77 -7.45 -7.25
CA LYS A 312 4.95 -6.20 -8.00
C LYS A 312 5.44 -6.47 -9.42
N ASP A 313 6.48 -7.28 -9.57
CA ASP A 313 7.12 -7.52 -10.87
C ASP A 313 6.25 -8.37 -11.81
N TYR A 314 5.55 -9.38 -11.28
CA TYR A 314 4.66 -10.24 -12.07
C TYR A 314 3.20 -9.75 -12.16
N TRP A 315 2.91 -8.52 -11.71
CA TRP A 315 1.54 -7.95 -11.64
C TRP A 315 0.74 -8.02 -12.95
N ALA A 316 1.41 -7.97 -14.11
CA ALA A 316 0.78 -8.05 -15.44
C ALA A 316 0.34 -9.47 -15.85
N TYR A 317 0.82 -10.50 -15.13
CA TYR A 317 0.69 -11.92 -15.46
C TYR A 317 -0.01 -12.73 -14.36
N THR A 318 0.15 -12.35 -13.10
CA THR A 318 -0.29 -13.16 -11.96
C THR A 318 -1.07 -12.36 -10.92
N SER A 319 -1.72 -13.05 -9.98
CA SER A 319 -2.42 -12.46 -8.84
C SER A 319 -2.10 -13.27 -7.60
N PHE A 320 -1.71 -12.61 -6.52
CA PHE A 320 -1.24 -13.25 -5.30
C PHE A 320 -2.31 -13.24 -4.20
N ALA A 321 -2.42 -14.35 -3.48
CA ALA A 321 -3.22 -14.50 -2.27
C ALA A 321 -2.44 -15.29 -1.20
N PHE A 322 -2.73 -15.02 0.06
CA PHE A 322 -2.32 -15.85 1.20
C PHE A 322 -3.54 -16.55 1.79
N ILE A 323 -3.34 -17.74 2.33
CA ILE A 323 -4.30 -18.49 3.13
C ILE A 323 -3.63 -18.85 4.46
N PHE A 324 -4.40 -18.70 5.53
CA PHE A 324 -4.00 -19.13 6.87
C PHE A 324 -4.31 -20.62 7.01
N TRP A 325 -3.28 -21.45 7.10
CA TRP A 325 -3.44 -22.90 7.19
C TRP A 325 -4.06 -23.29 8.53
N ARG A 326 -5.01 -24.23 8.47
CA ARG A 326 -5.66 -24.85 9.63
C ARG A 326 -5.77 -26.34 9.37
N GLU A 327 -5.35 -27.16 10.32
CA GLU A 327 -5.45 -28.63 10.20
C GLU A 327 -6.90 -29.08 10.06
N GLU A 328 -7.85 -28.38 10.70
CA GLU A 328 -9.31 -28.54 10.54
C GLU A 328 -9.77 -28.44 9.08
N GLU A 329 -9.09 -27.64 8.26
CA GLU A 329 -9.44 -27.39 6.86
C GLU A 329 -8.57 -28.19 5.87
N SER A 330 -7.54 -28.92 6.34
CA SER A 330 -6.58 -29.66 5.53
C SER A 330 -7.25 -30.53 4.45
N SER A 331 -8.25 -31.34 4.84
CA SER A 331 -9.04 -32.18 3.93
C SER A 331 -9.75 -31.40 2.81
N TYR A 332 -10.15 -30.16 3.05
CA TYR A 332 -10.73 -29.29 2.03
C TYR A 332 -9.66 -28.74 1.09
N TRP A 333 -8.50 -28.32 1.60
CA TRP A 333 -7.39 -27.80 0.78
C TRP A 333 -6.70 -28.90 -0.05
N GLN A 334 -6.59 -30.12 0.48
CA GLN A 334 -6.15 -31.30 -0.26
C GLN A 334 -7.16 -31.67 -1.36
N GLY A 335 -8.46 -31.69 -1.05
CA GLY A 335 -9.51 -31.98 -2.04
C GLY A 335 -9.71 -30.89 -3.11
N ALA A 336 -9.47 -29.61 -2.79
CA ALA A 336 -9.66 -28.49 -3.71
C ALA A 336 -8.43 -28.19 -4.57
N PHE A 337 -7.22 -28.32 -4.01
CA PHE A 337 -5.98 -27.90 -4.67
C PHE A 337 -4.84 -28.93 -4.63
N GLY A 338 -4.96 -30.03 -3.88
CA GLY A 338 -3.88 -30.99 -3.67
C GLY A 338 -2.87 -30.58 -2.59
N VAL A 339 -3.22 -29.64 -1.70
CA VAL A 339 -2.33 -29.18 -0.63
C VAL A 339 -2.47 -30.06 0.61
N GLU A 340 -1.43 -30.85 0.92
CA GLU A 340 -1.41 -31.74 2.08
C GLU A 340 -0.93 -31.06 3.37
N SER A 341 0.02 -30.13 3.26
CA SER A 341 0.65 -29.43 4.38
C SER A 341 1.08 -28.00 4.00
N ALA A 342 1.28 -27.14 5.00
CA ALA A 342 1.89 -25.82 4.87
C ALA A 342 3.30 -25.78 5.52
N PRO A 343 4.24 -24.96 5.03
CA PRO A 343 4.11 -24.00 3.93
C PRO A 343 3.97 -24.68 2.56
N ALA A 344 3.18 -24.06 1.67
CA ALA A 344 3.00 -24.51 0.29
C ALA A 344 2.63 -23.36 -0.65
N ILE A 345 2.92 -23.53 -1.95
CA ILE A 345 2.57 -22.60 -3.02
C ILE A 345 1.75 -23.35 -4.08
N VAL A 346 0.63 -22.77 -4.50
CA VAL A 346 -0.25 -23.30 -5.55
C VAL A 346 -0.36 -22.32 -6.70
N PHE A 347 -0.14 -22.81 -7.92
CA PHE A 347 -0.36 -22.06 -9.17
C PHE A 347 -1.61 -22.60 -9.89
N LEU A 348 -2.60 -21.73 -10.08
CA LEU A 348 -3.82 -22.01 -10.84
C LEU A 348 -3.76 -21.25 -12.17
N LYS A 349 -3.43 -21.95 -13.25
CA LYS A 349 -3.27 -21.39 -14.60
C LYS A 349 -4.62 -21.17 -15.29
N ASP A 350 -5.37 -22.25 -15.50
CA ASP A 350 -6.60 -22.30 -16.30
C ASP A 350 -7.71 -23.14 -15.63
N PRO A 351 -8.99 -22.90 -15.99
CA PRO A 351 -10.09 -23.78 -15.60
C PRO A 351 -9.86 -25.23 -16.07
N GLY A 352 -10.12 -26.20 -15.20
CA GLY A 352 -9.99 -27.64 -15.51
C GLY A 352 -8.56 -28.18 -15.60
N VAL A 353 -7.54 -27.31 -15.62
CA VAL A 353 -6.13 -27.72 -15.52
C VAL A 353 -5.80 -28.06 -14.07
N LYS A 354 -5.05 -29.14 -13.84
CA LYS A 354 -4.60 -29.51 -12.49
C LYS A 354 -3.72 -28.40 -11.88
N PRO A 355 -3.93 -28.00 -10.62
CA PRO A 355 -3.03 -27.09 -9.92
C PRO A 355 -1.59 -27.61 -9.91
N VAL A 356 -0.62 -26.70 -10.07
CA VAL A 356 0.79 -27.01 -9.77
C VAL A 356 1.04 -26.63 -8.32
N VAL A 357 1.42 -27.61 -7.49
CA VAL A 357 1.63 -27.45 -6.04
C VAL A 357 3.10 -27.67 -5.72
N HIS A 358 3.65 -26.85 -4.84
CA HIS A 358 4.95 -27.07 -4.20
C HIS A 358 4.80 -27.04 -2.68
N HIS A 359 5.44 -27.97 -1.98
CA HIS A 359 5.46 -28.07 -0.52
C HIS A 359 6.83 -27.71 0.05
N GLY A 360 6.86 -27.10 1.24
CA GLY A 360 8.07 -26.62 1.89
C GLY A 360 8.30 -25.12 1.75
N SER A 361 9.30 -24.62 2.48
CA SER A 361 9.81 -23.24 2.33
C SER A 361 10.42 -23.02 0.96
N VAL A 362 10.41 -21.76 0.49
CA VAL A 362 10.84 -21.39 -0.86
C VAL A 362 11.61 -20.09 -0.83
N ASP A 363 12.88 -20.16 -1.21
CA ASP A 363 13.78 -19.00 -1.30
C ASP A 363 13.43 -18.09 -2.48
N ASN A 364 13.95 -16.86 -2.47
CA ASN A 364 13.71 -15.89 -3.54
C ASN A 364 14.13 -16.42 -4.94
N SER A 365 15.26 -17.11 -5.05
CA SER A 365 15.74 -17.71 -6.31
C SER A 365 14.80 -18.81 -6.82
N LEU A 366 14.36 -19.70 -5.92
CA LEU A 366 13.44 -20.79 -6.25
C LEU A 366 12.05 -20.25 -6.62
N LEU A 367 11.55 -19.24 -5.88
CA LEU A 367 10.29 -18.56 -6.21
C LEU A 367 10.36 -17.92 -7.60
N LEU A 368 11.42 -17.18 -7.93
CA LEU A 368 11.56 -16.54 -9.24
C LEU A 368 11.59 -17.56 -10.38
N ASN A 369 12.25 -18.70 -10.20
CA ASN A 369 12.23 -19.81 -11.16
C ASN A 369 10.81 -20.40 -11.31
N MET A 370 10.09 -20.65 -10.20
CA MET A 370 8.70 -21.10 -10.24
C MET A 370 7.76 -20.09 -10.92
N MET A 371 7.95 -18.80 -10.68
CA MET A 371 7.19 -17.72 -11.31
C MET A 371 7.44 -17.68 -12.82
N GLU A 372 8.70 -17.72 -13.28
CA GLU A 372 9.01 -17.75 -14.72
C GLU A 372 8.36 -18.94 -15.43
N ASN A 373 8.41 -20.14 -14.84
CA ASN A 373 7.84 -21.36 -15.42
C ASN A 373 6.29 -21.41 -15.37
N ASN A 374 5.64 -20.57 -14.55
CA ASN A 374 4.18 -20.64 -14.32
C ASN A 374 3.44 -19.30 -14.50
N LYS A 375 4.09 -18.22 -14.96
CA LYS A 375 3.46 -16.90 -15.17
C LYS A 375 2.42 -16.86 -16.29
N GLN A 376 2.51 -17.77 -17.27
CA GLN A 376 1.56 -17.84 -18.39
C GLN A 376 0.44 -18.87 -18.10
N GLN A 377 -0.76 -18.57 -18.60
CA GLN A 377 -1.85 -19.53 -18.72
C GLN A 377 -1.49 -20.58 -19.79
N GLU A 378 -1.97 -21.83 -19.64
CA GLU A 378 -1.80 -22.90 -20.64
C GLU A 378 -2.53 -22.52 -21.94
N LEU A 379 -3.70 -21.88 -21.79
CA LEU A 379 -4.42 -21.19 -22.85
C LEU A 379 -4.35 -19.67 -22.59
N PRO A 380 -3.45 -18.92 -23.25
CA PRO A 380 -3.23 -17.51 -22.98
C PRO A 380 -4.39 -16.62 -23.47
N GLN A 381 -4.71 -15.57 -22.70
CA GLN A 381 -5.65 -14.54 -23.17
C GLN A 381 -5.01 -13.72 -24.30
N LEU A 382 -5.78 -13.45 -25.35
CA LEU A 382 -5.47 -12.55 -26.44
C LEU A 382 -5.68 -11.09 -26.00
N ARG A 383 -4.59 -10.32 -25.89
CA ARG A 383 -4.52 -8.96 -25.33
C ARG A 383 -3.57 -8.10 -26.18
N SER A 384 -3.56 -6.78 -25.98
CA SER A 384 -2.58 -5.89 -26.62
C SER A 384 -1.12 -6.28 -26.35
N VAL A 385 -0.83 -6.85 -25.17
CA VAL A 385 0.52 -7.26 -24.76
C VAL A 385 0.92 -8.64 -25.32
N THR A 386 -0.05 -9.55 -25.54
CA THR A 386 0.21 -10.96 -25.88
C THR A 386 -0.04 -11.31 -27.34
N SER A 387 -0.91 -10.58 -28.04
CA SER A 387 -1.35 -10.88 -29.41
C SER A 387 -0.20 -11.04 -30.41
N MET A 388 0.79 -10.14 -30.39
CA MET A 388 1.97 -10.25 -31.26
C MET A 388 2.89 -11.43 -30.87
N GLU A 389 3.10 -11.68 -29.57
CA GLU A 389 3.91 -12.83 -29.07
C GLU A 389 3.28 -14.18 -29.44
N LEU A 390 1.95 -14.22 -29.55
CA LEU A 390 1.16 -15.40 -29.93
C LEU A 390 1.02 -15.58 -31.45
N GLY A 391 1.47 -14.64 -32.27
CA GLY A 391 1.19 -14.63 -33.71
C GLY A 391 -0.32 -14.51 -34.03
N CYS A 392 -1.08 -13.89 -33.12
CA CYS A 392 -2.54 -13.72 -33.23
C CYS A 392 -2.92 -12.26 -33.54
N ASP A 393 -2.02 -11.49 -34.16
CA ASP A 393 -2.22 -10.11 -34.61
C ASP A 393 -1.87 -9.98 -36.11
N PRO A 394 -2.70 -9.36 -36.96
CA PRO A 394 -2.41 -9.14 -38.38
C PRO A 394 -1.26 -8.15 -38.68
N HIS A 395 -0.78 -7.40 -37.69
CA HIS A 395 0.45 -6.59 -37.78
C HIS A 395 1.69 -7.36 -37.29
N GLY A 396 1.48 -8.55 -36.70
CA GLY A 396 2.53 -9.39 -36.12
C GLY A 396 3.11 -10.42 -37.09
N TYR A 397 3.77 -11.42 -36.52
CA TYR A 397 4.40 -12.52 -37.22
C TYR A 397 4.13 -13.85 -36.49
N SER A 398 4.19 -14.95 -37.23
CA SER A 398 4.03 -16.32 -36.72
C SER A 398 5.07 -16.69 -35.64
N ARG A 399 4.66 -17.48 -34.64
CA ARG A 399 5.59 -18.06 -33.64
C ARG A 399 6.58 -19.07 -34.25
N GLY A 400 6.34 -19.53 -35.49
CA GLY A 400 7.27 -20.31 -36.30
C GLY A 400 8.43 -19.51 -36.91
N GLY A 401 8.45 -18.18 -36.75
CA GLY A 401 9.49 -17.29 -37.29
C GLY A 401 9.10 -16.59 -38.59
N TYR A 402 9.89 -15.58 -38.97
CA TYR A 402 9.60 -14.65 -40.06
C TYR A 402 9.43 -15.32 -41.44
N ASP A 403 10.05 -16.47 -41.67
CA ASP A 403 9.99 -17.20 -42.95
C ASP A 403 8.65 -17.93 -43.16
N THR A 404 7.82 -18.06 -42.12
CA THR A 404 6.52 -18.75 -42.24
C THR A 404 5.45 -17.81 -42.80
N VAL A 405 5.07 -18.06 -44.07
CA VAL A 405 4.15 -17.21 -44.84
C VAL A 405 2.67 -17.39 -44.43
N ILE A 406 2.29 -18.58 -43.97
CA ILE A 406 0.91 -18.92 -43.54
C ILE A 406 0.93 -19.47 -42.11
N TRP A 407 0.09 -18.91 -41.24
CA TRP A 407 -0.09 -19.38 -39.86
C TRP A 407 -1.55 -19.22 -39.38
N TYR A 408 -1.86 -19.83 -38.24
CA TYR A 408 -3.20 -20.07 -37.73
C TYR A 408 -3.31 -19.73 -36.24
N CYS A 409 -4.32 -18.95 -35.87
CA CYS A 409 -4.67 -18.68 -34.48
C CYS A 409 -6.08 -19.19 -34.18
N ALA A 410 -6.19 -20.19 -33.30
CA ALA A 410 -7.46 -20.76 -32.84
C ALA A 410 -7.90 -20.06 -31.55
N ILE A 411 -9.06 -19.40 -31.59
CA ILE A 411 -9.55 -18.50 -30.53
C ILE A 411 -10.88 -19.00 -29.98
N ALA A 412 -10.91 -19.37 -28.69
CA ALA A 412 -12.14 -19.51 -27.93
C ALA A 412 -12.59 -18.15 -27.38
N VAL A 413 -13.80 -17.71 -27.71
CA VAL A 413 -14.31 -16.39 -27.33
C VAL A 413 -15.64 -16.48 -26.60
N GLY A 414 -15.83 -15.63 -25.60
CA GLY A 414 -17.10 -15.46 -24.90
C GLY A 414 -17.02 -14.40 -23.81
N ARG A 415 -18.15 -14.17 -23.15
CA ARG A 415 -18.21 -13.38 -21.91
C ARG A 415 -17.64 -14.23 -20.74
N PRO A 416 -17.10 -13.63 -19.66
CA PRO A 416 -16.55 -14.37 -18.52
C PRO A 416 -17.58 -15.23 -17.77
N SER A 417 -17.81 -16.46 -18.22
CA SER A 417 -18.86 -17.35 -17.72
C SER A 417 -18.36 -18.78 -17.43
N ARG A 418 -19.23 -19.62 -16.85
CA ARG A 418 -18.93 -21.05 -16.62
C ARG A 418 -18.79 -21.80 -17.95
N GLU A 419 -19.57 -21.41 -18.94
CA GLU A 419 -19.62 -21.98 -20.29
C GLU A 419 -18.33 -21.66 -21.05
N LEU A 420 -17.85 -20.40 -20.98
CA LEU A 420 -16.52 -20.05 -21.52
C LEU A 420 -15.40 -20.83 -20.83
N ASN A 421 -15.46 -20.99 -19.50
CA ASN A 421 -14.45 -21.76 -18.76
C ASN A 421 -14.45 -23.25 -19.16
N LYS A 422 -15.62 -23.84 -19.45
CA LYS A 422 -15.72 -25.20 -20.03
C LYS A 422 -15.10 -25.26 -21.44
N MET A 423 -15.37 -24.27 -22.30
CA MET A 423 -14.77 -24.21 -23.64
C MET A 423 -13.24 -24.05 -23.57
N ARG A 424 -12.72 -23.23 -22.65
CA ARG A 424 -11.28 -23.12 -22.37
C ARG A 424 -10.68 -24.47 -21.95
N GLU A 425 -11.34 -25.19 -21.02
CA GLU A 425 -10.93 -26.53 -20.62
C GLU A 425 -10.88 -27.51 -21.80
N THR A 426 -11.90 -27.53 -22.67
CA THR A 426 -11.90 -28.34 -23.90
C THR A 426 -10.72 -27.98 -24.80
N MET A 427 -10.43 -26.69 -25.03
CA MET A 427 -9.31 -26.25 -25.86
C MET A 427 -7.94 -26.61 -25.25
N CYS A 428 -7.77 -26.50 -23.94
CA CYS A 428 -6.57 -27.00 -23.25
C CYS A 428 -6.38 -28.50 -23.48
N ARG A 429 -7.46 -29.29 -23.48
CA ARG A 429 -7.40 -30.74 -23.76
C ARG A 429 -7.06 -31.03 -25.23
N VAL A 430 -7.60 -30.28 -26.19
CA VAL A 430 -7.24 -30.38 -27.63
C VAL A 430 -5.74 -30.11 -27.82
N GLN A 431 -5.21 -29.05 -27.21
CA GLN A 431 -3.79 -28.72 -27.22
C GLN A 431 -2.93 -29.83 -26.60
N GLN A 432 -3.35 -30.41 -25.47
CA GLN A 432 -2.67 -31.55 -24.84
C GLN A 432 -2.71 -32.83 -25.70
N THR A 433 -3.80 -33.08 -26.44
CA THR A 433 -3.90 -34.21 -27.37
C THR A 433 -2.87 -34.06 -28.51
N LEU A 434 -2.78 -32.88 -29.14
CA LEU A 434 -1.78 -32.60 -30.17
C LEU A 434 -0.33 -32.69 -29.64
N SER A 435 -0.08 -32.27 -28.40
CA SER A 435 1.22 -32.49 -27.74
C SER A 435 1.56 -33.97 -27.57
N LYS A 436 0.64 -34.79 -27.04
CA LYS A 436 0.89 -36.22 -26.80
C LYS A 436 1.12 -37.03 -28.08
N HIS A 437 0.39 -36.72 -29.15
CA HIS A 437 0.63 -37.32 -30.47
C HIS A 437 1.93 -36.85 -31.15
N THR A 438 2.67 -35.92 -30.54
CA THR A 438 4.05 -35.60 -30.94
C THR A 438 5.09 -36.48 -30.21
N GLU A 439 4.73 -37.07 -29.06
CA GLU A 439 5.60 -37.96 -28.29
C GLU A 439 5.42 -39.45 -28.65
N VAL A 440 4.25 -39.84 -29.19
CA VAL A 440 3.89 -41.25 -29.44
C VAL A 440 3.71 -41.55 -30.94
N ASP A 441 4.80 -42.08 -31.50
CA ASP A 441 4.94 -42.89 -32.72
C ASP A 441 4.52 -42.36 -34.11
N SER A 442 5.45 -42.59 -35.05
CA SER A 442 5.27 -42.47 -36.49
C SER A 442 4.57 -43.70 -37.09
N SER A 443 3.35 -44.04 -36.65
CA SER A 443 2.61 -45.23 -37.09
C SER A 443 1.17 -44.96 -37.59
N SER A 444 1.06 -44.87 -38.92
CA SER A 444 -0.09 -45.20 -39.79
C SER A 444 -1.54 -44.70 -39.55
N GLU A 445 -2.06 -44.53 -38.33
CA GLU A 445 -3.49 -44.21 -38.12
C GLU A 445 -3.81 -42.69 -38.23
N ASN A 446 -2.81 -41.82 -38.06
CA ASN A 446 -3.00 -40.38 -37.82
C ASN A 446 -3.27 -39.49 -39.06
N GLN A 447 -3.69 -40.04 -40.21
CA GLN A 447 -3.78 -39.27 -41.47
C GLN A 447 -4.72 -38.06 -41.42
N THR A 448 -5.82 -38.15 -40.68
CA THR A 448 -6.83 -37.05 -40.57
C THR A 448 -6.35 -35.87 -39.73
N ILE A 449 -5.44 -36.08 -38.77
CA ILE A 449 -5.00 -35.07 -37.80
C ILE A 449 -3.60 -34.51 -38.14
N ALA A 450 -2.83 -35.21 -38.98
CA ALA A 450 -1.47 -34.82 -39.40
C ALA A 450 -1.28 -33.34 -39.80
N PRO A 451 -2.20 -32.65 -40.51
CA PRO A 451 -2.06 -31.22 -40.82
C PRO A 451 -2.01 -30.32 -39.58
N ALA A 452 -2.82 -30.63 -38.55
CA ALA A 452 -2.81 -29.89 -37.29
C ALA A 452 -1.55 -30.17 -36.47
N LEU A 453 -1.03 -31.41 -36.51
CA LEU A 453 0.21 -31.80 -35.82
C LEU A 453 1.44 -31.08 -36.41
N ASP A 454 1.60 -31.07 -37.74
CA ASP A 454 2.69 -30.35 -38.39
C ASP A 454 2.63 -28.84 -38.09
N ALA A 455 1.45 -28.24 -38.22
CA ALA A 455 1.27 -26.81 -37.92
C ALA A 455 1.55 -26.48 -36.44
N PHE A 456 1.18 -27.36 -35.50
CA PHE A 456 1.48 -27.19 -34.08
C PHE A 456 2.98 -27.33 -33.79
N GLN A 457 3.62 -28.39 -34.30
CA GLN A 457 5.06 -28.64 -34.13
C GLN A 457 5.93 -27.51 -34.72
N ARG A 458 5.56 -26.99 -35.90
CA ARG A 458 6.24 -25.82 -36.53
C ARG A 458 5.85 -24.48 -35.89
N LYS A 459 5.06 -24.47 -34.82
CA LYS A 459 4.53 -23.25 -34.14
C LYS A 459 3.75 -22.31 -35.09
N ARG A 460 3.21 -22.87 -36.17
CA ARG A 460 2.28 -22.20 -37.10
C ARG A 460 0.85 -22.18 -36.58
N LEU A 461 0.48 -23.11 -35.69
CA LEU A 461 -0.80 -23.11 -34.97
C LEU A 461 -0.60 -22.65 -33.53
N THR A 462 -1.32 -21.62 -33.12
CA THR A 462 -1.39 -21.16 -31.71
C THR A 462 -2.83 -21.15 -31.21
N PHE A 463 -3.02 -21.52 -29.94
CA PHE A 463 -4.30 -21.48 -29.24
C PHE A 463 -4.34 -20.27 -28.30
N ALA A 464 -5.48 -19.59 -28.23
CA ALA A 464 -5.72 -18.47 -27.33
C ALA A 464 -7.21 -18.39 -26.92
N TRP A 465 -7.52 -17.53 -25.95
CA TRP A 465 -8.90 -17.15 -25.64
C TRP A 465 -9.12 -15.64 -25.60
N LEU A 466 -10.34 -15.20 -25.88
CA LEU A 466 -10.72 -13.78 -25.90
C LEU A 466 -11.88 -13.51 -24.95
N ASP A 467 -11.71 -12.52 -24.09
CA ASP A 467 -12.78 -11.94 -23.28
C ASP A 467 -13.61 -11.00 -24.17
N GLY A 468 -14.78 -11.48 -24.57
CA GLY A 468 -15.71 -10.77 -25.45
C GLY A 468 -16.41 -9.60 -24.78
N GLU A 469 -16.42 -9.48 -23.45
CA GLU A 469 -16.95 -8.29 -22.76
C GLU A 469 -15.91 -7.15 -22.82
N LYS A 470 -14.65 -7.42 -22.43
CA LYS A 470 -13.56 -6.43 -22.53
C LYS A 470 -13.23 -6.07 -23.98
N GLN A 471 -13.05 -7.05 -24.86
CA GLN A 471 -12.59 -6.86 -26.24
C GLN A 471 -13.76 -6.88 -27.25
N LYS A 472 -14.86 -6.19 -26.89
CA LYS A 472 -16.13 -6.17 -27.63
C LYS A 472 -15.96 -5.94 -29.13
N ASP A 473 -15.21 -4.93 -29.54
CA ASP A 473 -15.19 -4.49 -30.95
C ASP A 473 -14.38 -5.47 -31.83
N TYR A 474 -13.29 -6.01 -31.31
CA TYR A 474 -12.56 -7.13 -31.92
C TYR A 474 -13.45 -8.38 -32.03
N CYS A 475 -14.16 -8.74 -30.95
CA CYS A 475 -15.10 -9.86 -30.92
C CYS A 475 -16.21 -9.72 -31.98
N GLN A 476 -16.78 -8.51 -32.11
CA GLN A 476 -17.83 -8.21 -33.09
C GLN A 476 -17.32 -8.18 -34.53
N PHE A 477 -16.05 -7.80 -34.78
CA PHE A 477 -15.44 -7.84 -36.11
C PHE A 477 -15.35 -9.28 -36.67
N TYR A 478 -14.84 -10.24 -35.89
CA TYR A 478 -14.68 -11.62 -36.36
C TYR A 478 -15.97 -12.45 -36.39
N LEU A 479 -16.94 -12.18 -35.49
CA LEU A 479 -18.20 -12.94 -35.40
C LEU A 479 -19.40 -12.27 -36.11
N GLY A 480 -19.40 -10.94 -36.27
CA GLY A 480 -20.56 -10.19 -36.75
C GLY A 480 -21.81 -10.48 -35.90
N GLN A 481 -22.97 -10.65 -36.54
CA GLN A 481 -24.24 -10.99 -35.88
C GLN A 481 -24.20 -12.32 -35.10
N ALA A 482 -23.30 -13.26 -35.42
CA ALA A 482 -23.14 -14.48 -34.63
C ALA A 482 -22.54 -14.20 -33.23
N GLY A 483 -21.95 -13.02 -33.02
CA GLY A 483 -21.30 -12.63 -31.78
C GLY A 483 -22.22 -12.08 -30.69
N GLU A 484 -23.52 -11.89 -30.93
CA GLU A 484 -24.41 -11.23 -29.95
C GLU A 484 -24.50 -11.95 -28.59
N HIS A 485 -24.28 -13.26 -28.55
CA HIS A 485 -24.27 -14.06 -27.32
C HIS A 485 -22.88 -14.15 -26.67
N ALA A 486 -21.81 -13.79 -27.39
CA ALA A 486 -20.41 -13.93 -26.99
C ALA A 486 -19.68 -12.59 -26.74
N CYS A 487 -20.17 -11.48 -27.28
CA CYS A 487 -19.50 -10.17 -27.32
C CYS A 487 -20.30 -9.04 -26.64
N GLY A 488 -19.62 -8.17 -25.90
CA GLY A 488 -20.20 -7.01 -25.22
C GLY A 488 -20.88 -7.37 -23.89
N GLN A 489 -21.75 -6.48 -23.41
CA GLN A 489 -22.46 -6.68 -22.14
C GLN A 489 -23.76 -7.49 -22.30
N PRO A 490 -24.22 -8.22 -21.25
CA PRO A 490 -25.42 -9.05 -21.32
C PRO A 490 -26.69 -8.27 -21.71
N ARG A 491 -27.44 -8.82 -22.68
CA ARG A 491 -28.76 -8.31 -23.10
C ARG A 491 -29.92 -9.27 -22.82
N GLY A 492 -29.63 -10.54 -22.49
CA GLY A 492 -30.62 -11.61 -22.42
C GLY A 492 -30.01 -12.94 -21.95
N MET A 493 -30.76 -14.02 -22.10
CA MET A 493 -30.42 -15.35 -21.58
C MET A 493 -29.13 -15.96 -22.15
N THR A 494 -28.37 -16.60 -21.25
CA THR A 494 -27.27 -17.57 -21.47
C THR A 494 -26.07 -17.10 -22.30
N ASP A 495 -24.88 -17.34 -21.76
CA ASP A 495 -23.62 -16.93 -22.35
C ASP A 495 -23.09 -18.09 -23.19
N ILE A 496 -23.17 -17.95 -24.51
CA ILE A 496 -22.79 -19.00 -25.46
C ILE A 496 -21.39 -18.67 -26.01
N PRO A 497 -20.33 -19.41 -25.60
CA PRO A 497 -19.01 -19.24 -26.19
C PRO A 497 -19.00 -19.67 -27.65
N GLN A 498 -18.04 -19.17 -28.42
CA GLN A 498 -17.80 -19.52 -29.81
C GLN A 498 -16.32 -19.89 -30.01
N LEU A 499 -16.05 -20.73 -31.02
CA LEU A 499 -14.69 -21.11 -31.41
C LEU A 499 -14.50 -20.76 -32.89
N PHE A 500 -13.37 -20.12 -33.21
CA PHE A 500 -13.00 -19.79 -34.58
C PHE A 500 -11.49 -19.85 -34.79
N ILE A 501 -11.05 -20.05 -36.03
CA ILE A 501 -9.65 -19.99 -36.46
C ILE A 501 -9.49 -18.80 -37.40
N ILE A 502 -8.48 -17.97 -37.14
CA ILE A 502 -7.96 -17.01 -38.11
C ILE A 502 -6.77 -17.64 -38.83
N ARG A 503 -6.82 -17.73 -40.16
CA ARG A 503 -5.68 -17.97 -41.04
C ARG A 503 -5.09 -16.62 -41.44
N TYR A 504 -3.81 -16.44 -41.21
CA TYR A 504 -3.03 -15.28 -41.64
C TYR A 504 -2.14 -15.65 -42.83
N LEU A 505 -2.02 -14.74 -43.80
CA LEU A 505 -1.16 -14.84 -44.99
C LEU A 505 -0.29 -13.58 -45.09
N ARG A 506 1.03 -13.71 -45.03
CA ARG A 506 1.95 -12.56 -45.11
C ARG A 506 1.91 -11.90 -46.50
N ASN A 507 1.65 -10.60 -46.56
CA ASN A 507 1.70 -9.86 -47.83
C ASN A 507 3.16 -9.65 -48.26
N SER A 508 3.65 -10.47 -49.19
CA SER A 508 5.03 -10.43 -49.69
C SER A 508 5.41 -9.12 -50.38
N SER A 509 4.47 -8.46 -51.05
CA SER A 509 4.68 -7.20 -51.80
C SER A 509 5.29 -6.05 -50.98
N ASN A 510 5.18 -6.09 -49.65
CA ASN A 510 5.59 -5.01 -48.76
C ASN A 510 6.86 -5.35 -47.96
N ALA A 511 7.42 -6.56 -48.12
CA ALA A 511 8.60 -7.00 -47.38
C ALA A 511 9.90 -6.45 -48.01
N ASP A 512 10.03 -6.53 -49.34
CA ASP A 512 11.28 -6.28 -50.06
C ASP A 512 11.74 -4.80 -50.02
N THR A 513 10.83 -3.86 -49.77
CA THR A 513 11.19 -2.44 -49.57
C THR A 513 11.81 -2.15 -48.21
N SER A 514 11.48 -2.95 -47.17
CA SER A 514 11.90 -2.68 -45.78
C SER A 514 13.41 -2.81 -45.54
N THR A 515 14.13 -3.52 -46.41
CA THR A 515 15.57 -3.80 -46.27
C THR A 515 16.47 -2.79 -46.99
N GLN A 516 15.93 -1.84 -47.77
CA GLN A 516 16.72 -0.84 -48.51
C GLN A 516 16.58 0.61 -48.03
N GLU A 517 15.60 0.97 -47.19
CA GLU A 517 15.41 2.37 -46.78
C GLU A 517 16.48 2.87 -45.79
N LYS A 518 17.55 3.46 -46.34
CA LYS A 518 18.50 4.28 -45.58
C LYS A 518 17.78 5.48 -44.97
N LYS A 519 17.73 5.52 -43.63
CA LYS A 519 17.26 6.62 -42.76
C LYS A 519 17.32 8.00 -43.42
N ASN A 520 16.15 8.59 -43.70
CA ASN A 520 16.04 9.96 -44.22
C ASN A 520 14.97 10.74 -43.42
N TRP A 521 15.40 11.70 -42.61
CA TRP A 521 14.62 12.28 -41.50
C TRP A 521 13.53 13.29 -41.91
N LYS A 522 12.76 13.04 -42.98
CA LYS A 522 11.77 14.01 -43.53
C LYS A 522 10.38 13.44 -43.85
N SER A 523 9.95 12.36 -43.19
CA SER A 523 8.64 11.70 -43.43
C SER A 523 7.72 11.59 -42.20
N LEU A 524 8.02 12.29 -41.09
CA LEU A 524 7.34 12.16 -39.79
C LEU A 524 5.85 12.58 -39.77
N LEU A 525 5.31 13.10 -40.88
CA LEU A 525 3.87 13.41 -41.06
C LEU A 525 3.16 12.52 -42.09
N VAL A 526 3.90 11.64 -42.78
CA VAL A 526 3.36 10.67 -43.76
C VAL A 526 3.47 9.25 -43.23
N GLN A 527 4.47 8.98 -42.39
CA GLN A 527 4.70 7.67 -41.78
C GLN A 527 3.46 7.16 -41.03
N ASP A 528 2.82 8.01 -40.21
CA ASP A 528 1.57 7.73 -39.48
C ASP A 528 0.35 7.37 -40.36
N LEU A 529 0.36 7.72 -41.65
CA LEU A 529 -0.71 7.35 -42.60
C LEU A 529 -0.36 6.08 -43.40
N SER A 530 0.93 5.78 -43.56
CA SER A 530 1.41 4.59 -44.28
C SER A 530 1.46 3.31 -43.43
N THR A 531 1.42 3.43 -42.10
CA THR A 531 1.54 2.30 -41.15
C THR A 531 0.20 1.70 -40.70
N GLU A 532 -0.95 2.19 -41.19
CA GLU A 532 -2.29 1.81 -40.68
C GLU A 532 -3.00 0.68 -41.45
N ASN A 533 -2.30 -0.03 -42.36
CA ASN A 533 -2.83 -1.22 -43.04
C ASN A 533 -2.27 -2.52 -42.44
N ASP A 534 -3.16 -3.49 -42.19
CA ASP A 534 -2.85 -4.86 -41.79
C ASP A 534 -1.77 -5.51 -42.69
N GLN A 535 -0.71 -6.07 -42.08
CA GLN A 535 0.44 -6.61 -42.81
C GLN A 535 0.20 -8.04 -43.33
N ALA A 536 -0.69 -8.79 -42.69
CA ALA A 536 -1.17 -10.09 -43.13
C ALA A 536 -2.62 -10.02 -43.63
N GLY A 537 -2.90 -10.61 -44.78
CA GLY A 537 -4.27 -10.90 -45.21
C GLY A 537 -4.92 -11.97 -44.32
N GLN A 538 -6.20 -11.82 -44.02
CA GLN A 538 -6.91 -12.64 -43.04
C GLN A 538 -8.04 -13.48 -43.66
N PHE A 539 -8.24 -14.69 -43.16
CA PHE A 539 -9.41 -15.54 -43.43
C PHE A 539 -9.91 -16.19 -42.13
N VAL A 540 -11.22 -16.41 -41.99
CA VAL A 540 -11.86 -16.77 -40.70
C VAL A 540 -12.80 -17.96 -40.86
N ALA A 541 -12.48 -19.07 -40.20
CA ALA A 541 -13.34 -20.26 -40.11
C ALA A 541 -14.01 -20.33 -38.73
N ARG A 542 -15.34 -20.46 -38.67
CA ARG A 542 -16.10 -20.57 -37.42
C ARG A 542 -16.57 -22.01 -37.18
N TYR A 543 -16.39 -22.52 -35.97
CA TYR A 543 -16.89 -23.83 -35.58
C TYR A 543 -18.38 -23.79 -35.22
N LYS A 544 -19.10 -24.88 -35.48
CA LYS A 544 -20.52 -25.06 -35.14
C LYS A 544 -20.86 -26.49 -34.67
N GLY A 545 -19.84 -27.30 -34.36
CA GLY A 545 -20.02 -28.66 -33.86
C GLY A 545 -20.28 -28.71 -32.36
N SER A 546 -20.09 -29.88 -31.76
CA SER A 546 -20.20 -30.10 -30.32
C SER A 546 -18.88 -29.79 -29.59
N ASP A 547 -18.92 -29.70 -28.26
CA ASP A 547 -17.73 -29.51 -27.40
C ASP A 547 -16.80 -30.75 -27.35
N ASP A 548 -16.93 -31.71 -28.28
CA ASP A 548 -16.09 -32.90 -28.33
C ASP A 548 -14.66 -32.61 -28.83
N ILE A 549 -13.70 -33.23 -28.17
CA ILE A 549 -12.27 -33.01 -28.37
C ILE A 549 -11.82 -33.56 -29.73
N LEU A 550 -12.33 -34.73 -30.14
CA LEU A 550 -11.97 -35.31 -31.44
C LEU A 550 -12.59 -34.49 -32.58
N GLN A 551 -13.88 -34.17 -32.49
CA GLN A 551 -14.56 -33.35 -33.50
C GLN A 551 -13.91 -31.97 -33.69
N ILE A 552 -13.46 -31.31 -32.62
CA ILE A 552 -12.73 -30.05 -32.71
C ILE A 552 -11.33 -30.26 -33.34
N THR A 553 -10.63 -31.34 -32.99
CA THR A 553 -9.28 -31.64 -33.52
C THR A 553 -9.31 -31.95 -35.01
N GLU A 554 -10.26 -32.76 -35.46
CA GLU A 554 -10.49 -33.05 -36.88
C GLU A 554 -10.91 -31.79 -37.67
N TRP A 555 -11.74 -30.92 -37.08
CA TRP A 555 -12.10 -29.64 -37.69
C TRP A 555 -10.89 -28.72 -37.85
N ILE A 556 -10.03 -28.59 -36.83
CA ILE A 556 -8.78 -27.82 -36.93
C ILE A 556 -7.90 -28.36 -38.06
N ALA A 557 -7.70 -29.68 -38.13
CA ALA A 557 -6.89 -30.31 -39.16
C ALA A 557 -7.47 -30.12 -40.56
N SER A 558 -8.80 -30.20 -40.72
CA SER A 558 -9.50 -29.93 -41.98
C SER A 558 -9.34 -28.47 -42.45
N ILE A 559 -9.46 -27.50 -41.54
CA ILE A 559 -9.27 -26.07 -41.87
C ILE A 559 -7.81 -25.77 -42.26
N ILE A 560 -6.84 -26.42 -41.62
CA ILE A 560 -5.41 -26.27 -41.96
C ILE A 560 -5.11 -26.95 -43.30
N ALA A 561 -5.66 -28.13 -43.57
CA ALA A 561 -5.49 -28.82 -44.86
C ALA A 561 -6.06 -27.98 -46.02
N ASP A 562 -7.29 -27.47 -45.89
CA ASP A 562 -7.88 -26.57 -46.90
C ASP A 562 -7.11 -25.24 -47.01
N GLY A 563 -6.61 -24.71 -45.90
CA GLY A 563 -5.86 -23.46 -45.85
C GLY A 563 -4.42 -23.52 -46.39
N ASP A 564 -3.78 -24.69 -46.37
CA ASP A 564 -2.45 -24.90 -46.93
C ASP A 564 -2.49 -25.43 -48.38
N THR A 565 -3.63 -25.94 -48.85
CA THR A 565 -3.78 -26.50 -50.22
C THR A 565 -4.59 -25.63 -51.19
N ARG A 566 -5.37 -24.65 -50.71
CA ARG A 566 -6.22 -23.79 -51.57
C ARG A 566 -5.89 -22.30 -51.41
N ASP A 567 -5.97 -21.58 -52.53
CA ASP A 567 -5.97 -20.12 -52.56
C ASP A 567 -7.30 -19.55 -52.04
N LEU A 568 -7.48 -19.62 -50.72
CA LEU A 568 -8.63 -19.03 -50.03
C LEU A 568 -8.56 -17.49 -50.07
N PRO A 569 -9.68 -16.79 -50.34
CA PRO A 569 -9.71 -15.34 -50.39
C PRO A 569 -9.43 -14.75 -49.00
N PHE A 570 -8.53 -13.77 -48.96
CA PHE A 570 -8.18 -13.04 -47.75
C PHE A 570 -8.75 -11.61 -47.79
N PHE A 571 -9.06 -11.05 -46.63
CA PHE A 571 -9.42 -9.64 -46.49
C PHE A 571 -8.30 -8.86 -45.78
N THR A 572 -8.15 -7.60 -46.15
CA THR A 572 -7.24 -6.60 -45.56
C THR A 572 -8.03 -5.45 -44.91
N LEU A 573 -9.19 -5.78 -44.35
CA LEU A 573 -9.99 -4.85 -43.55
C LEU A 573 -9.29 -4.61 -42.23
N ARG A 574 -9.07 -3.32 -41.90
CA ARG A 574 -8.40 -2.87 -40.68
C ARG A 574 -8.98 -3.51 -39.42
N THR A 575 -8.22 -4.37 -38.75
CA THR A 575 -8.64 -4.99 -37.48
C THR A 575 -8.71 -3.96 -36.34
N PRO A 576 -9.75 -4.01 -35.46
CA PRO A 576 -9.82 -3.15 -34.28
C PRO A 576 -8.64 -3.35 -33.32
N LYS A 577 -8.02 -2.26 -32.86
CA LYS A 577 -6.94 -2.31 -31.85
C LYS A 577 -7.49 -2.84 -30.52
N PHE A 578 -6.75 -3.74 -29.86
CA PHE A 578 -7.12 -4.26 -28.55
C PHE A 578 -7.21 -3.14 -27.50
N VAL A 579 -8.25 -3.19 -26.67
CA VAL A 579 -8.42 -2.34 -25.49
C VAL A 579 -7.26 -2.61 -24.52
N ALA A 580 -6.67 -1.54 -23.97
CA ALA A 580 -5.61 -1.63 -22.98
C ALA A 580 -6.09 -2.31 -21.69
N ASP A 581 -5.17 -3.02 -21.03
CA ASP A 581 -5.46 -3.80 -19.83
C ASP A 581 -5.66 -2.94 -18.57
N ASP A 582 -5.95 -3.63 -17.45
CA ASP A 582 -6.18 -3.09 -16.12
C ASP A 582 -5.31 -1.84 -15.82
N THR A 583 -5.96 -0.73 -15.44
CA THR A 583 -5.28 0.51 -15.01
C THR A 583 -4.28 0.24 -13.89
N GLU A 584 -3.28 1.13 -13.76
CA GLU A 584 -2.22 1.03 -12.75
C GLU A 584 -2.73 0.54 -11.38
N PRO A 585 -2.00 -0.40 -10.74
CA PRO A 585 -2.46 -1.04 -9.52
C PRO A 585 -2.89 -0.02 -8.45
N ILE A 586 -4.00 -0.29 -7.78
CA ILE A 586 -4.53 0.58 -6.70
C ILE A 586 -3.45 0.84 -5.62
N TRP A 587 -2.48 -0.07 -5.44
CA TRP A 587 -1.37 0.11 -4.51
C TRP A 587 -0.27 1.08 -4.99
N SER A 588 -0.04 1.30 -6.30
CA SER A 588 0.89 2.35 -6.77
C SER A 588 0.31 3.74 -6.51
N THR A 589 -0.95 3.94 -6.89
CA THR A 589 -1.71 5.17 -6.58
C THR A 589 -1.88 5.37 -5.08
N THR A 590 -2.07 4.32 -4.29
CA THR A 590 -2.12 4.43 -2.81
C THR A 590 -0.76 4.76 -2.22
N ALA A 591 0.36 4.24 -2.74
CA ALA A 591 1.70 4.60 -2.25
C ALA A 591 2.03 6.10 -2.44
N GLN A 592 1.55 6.70 -3.54
CA GLN A 592 1.67 8.14 -3.77
C GLN A 592 0.61 8.96 -3.01
N ASN A 593 -0.62 8.44 -2.90
CA ASN A 593 -1.76 9.11 -2.28
C ASN A 593 -2.34 8.28 -1.13
N ILE A 594 -1.57 8.02 -0.05
CA ILE A 594 -2.13 7.42 1.17
C ILE A 594 -3.10 8.44 1.77
N PRO A 595 -4.42 8.21 1.79
CA PRO A 595 -5.33 9.08 2.50
C PRO A 595 -5.01 8.93 3.99
N LYS A 596 -4.86 10.04 4.73
CA LYS A 596 -4.55 10.00 6.18
C LYS A 596 -5.65 9.23 6.92
N ASN A 597 -5.43 7.93 7.09
CA ASN A 597 -6.44 6.94 7.46
C ASN A 597 -7.13 7.40 8.75
N MET A 598 -8.42 7.77 8.68
CA MET A 598 -8.96 8.87 9.49
C MET A 598 -8.81 8.68 11.02
N LYS A 599 -8.81 7.44 11.51
CA LYS A 599 -8.50 7.10 12.92
C LYS A 599 -7.03 7.37 13.29
N ARG A 600 -6.06 6.96 12.46
CA ARG A 600 -4.63 7.37 12.55
C ARG A 600 -4.43 8.85 12.19
N GLY A 601 -5.31 9.46 11.40
CA GLY A 601 -5.32 10.90 11.15
C GLY A 601 -5.64 11.71 12.41
N ILE A 602 -6.60 11.23 13.21
CA ILE A 602 -6.96 11.84 14.50
C ILE A 602 -5.88 11.56 15.56
N SER A 603 -5.40 10.32 15.74
CA SER A 603 -4.31 10.07 16.68
C SER A 603 -3.00 10.74 16.26
N GLY A 604 -2.72 10.84 14.96
CA GLY A 604 -1.61 11.58 14.38
C GLY A 604 -1.74 13.10 14.45
N ALA A 605 -2.97 13.64 14.56
CA ALA A 605 -3.19 15.04 14.90
C ALA A 605 -2.97 15.29 16.40
N VAL A 606 -3.38 14.36 17.26
CA VAL A 606 -3.16 14.43 18.73
C VAL A 606 -1.68 14.25 19.09
N SER A 607 -0.93 13.39 18.40
CA SER A 607 0.54 13.30 18.55
C SER A 607 1.28 14.37 17.74
N GLY A 608 0.70 14.92 16.67
CA GLY A 608 1.16 16.16 16.06
C GLY A 608 1.11 17.32 17.06
N LEU A 609 0.03 17.42 17.85
CA LEU A 609 -0.12 18.37 18.94
C LEU A 609 0.83 18.10 20.13
N SER A 610 1.42 16.90 20.27
CA SER A 610 2.46 16.68 21.29
C SER A 610 3.82 17.23 20.88
N ILE A 611 4.15 17.30 19.58
CA ILE A 611 5.33 18.06 19.09
C ILE A 611 5.22 19.54 19.49
N TYR A 612 3.97 20.04 19.54
CA TYR A 612 3.61 21.41 19.90
C TYR A 612 3.36 21.63 21.40
N ARG A 613 3.52 20.63 22.29
CA ARG A 613 3.37 20.85 23.75
C ARG A 613 4.50 21.69 24.35
N ASP A 614 5.66 21.67 23.72
CA ASP A 614 6.88 22.29 24.25
C ASP A 614 7.16 23.69 23.65
N ASP A 615 6.23 24.24 22.85
CA ASP A 615 6.42 25.53 22.19
C ASP A 615 5.80 26.68 23.01
N PRO A 616 6.61 27.48 23.73
CA PRO A 616 6.09 28.56 24.58
C PRO A 616 5.35 29.65 23.80
N ARG A 617 5.41 29.67 22.47
CA ARG A 617 4.74 30.66 21.61
C ARG A 617 3.26 30.36 21.38
N ILE A 618 2.79 29.13 21.65
CA ILE A 618 1.41 28.73 21.33
C ILE A 618 0.38 29.35 22.28
N GLY A 619 0.66 29.41 23.59
CA GLY A 619 -0.18 30.17 24.53
C GLY A 619 -0.38 31.63 24.11
N PRO A 620 0.71 32.39 23.85
CA PRO A 620 0.66 33.73 23.26
C PRO A 620 -0.07 33.82 21.91
N ALA A 621 0.08 32.84 21.01
CA ALA A 621 -0.62 32.83 19.72
C ALA A 621 -2.14 32.60 19.87
N LEU A 622 -2.56 31.71 20.77
CA LEU A 622 -3.97 31.50 21.12
C LEU A 622 -4.57 32.76 21.78
N LEU A 623 -3.81 33.42 22.67
CA LEU A 623 -4.19 34.69 23.28
C LEU A 623 -4.36 35.81 22.24
N LEU A 624 -3.43 35.92 21.28
CA LEU A 624 -3.54 36.85 20.16
C LEU A 624 -4.78 36.56 19.30
N GLY A 625 -5.07 35.28 19.02
CA GLY A 625 -6.29 34.85 18.33
C GLY A 625 -7.58 35.23 19.09
N ALA A 626 -7.58 35.11 20.42
CA ALA A 626 -8.69 35.57 21.26
C ALA A 626 -8.88 37.09 21.17
N LEU A 627 -7.79 37.87 21.23
CA LEU A 627 -7.83 39.33 21.13
C LEU A 627 -8.30 39.81 19.74
N VAL A 628 -7.78 39.20 18.65
CA VAL A 628 -8.19 39.53 17.28
C VAL A 628 -9.66 39.16 17.03
N SER A 629 -10.12 38.01 17.53
CA SER A 629 -11.53 37.62 17.39
C SER A 629 -12.47 38.53 18.20
N LEU A 630 -12.12 38.89 19.46
CA LEU A 630 -12.80 39.92 20.24
C LEU A 630 -12.89 41.27 19.50
N GLY A 631 -11.77 41.75 18.96
CA GLY A 631 -11.72 42.99 18.17
C GLY A 631 -12.61 42.94 16.93
N SER A 632 -12.63 41.80 16.21
CA SER A 632 -13.49 41.62 15.03
C SER A 632 -14.99 41.64 15.36
N ILE A 633 -15.38 41.09 16.51
CA ILE A 633 -16.77 41.12 17.00
C ILE A 633 -17.16 42.55 17.39
N TRP A 634 -16.28 43.27 18.09
CA TRP A 634 -16.48 44.68 18.46
C TRP A 634 -16.66 45.58 17.24
N LEU A 635 -15.79 45.45 16.23
CA LEU A 635 -15.87 46.17 14.95
C LEU A 635 -17.20 45.93 14.22
N ARG A 636 -17.58 44.65 14.05
CA ARG A 636 -18.85 44.26 13.41
C ARG A 636 -20.09 44.69 14.20
N ARG A 637 -19.97 44.94 15.51
CA ARG A 637 -21.06 45.39 16.37
C ARG A 637 -21.23 46.91 16.29
N ASN A 638 -20.13 47.68 16.30
CA ASN A 638 -20.16 49.14 16.15
C ASN A 638 -20.66 49.56 14.75
N GLN A 639 -20.28 48.83 13.69
CA GLN A 639 -20.79 49.06 12.33
C GLN A 639 -22.32 48.91 12.18
N LYS A 640 -23.02 48.31 13.16
CA LYS A 640 -24.49 48.21 13.18
C LYS A 640 -25.20 49.34 13.93
N VAL A 641 -24.46 50.33 14.46
CA VAL A 641 -25.02 51.43 15.26
C VAL A 641 -24.83 52.78 14.56
N GLN A 642 -25.55 52.98 13.46
CA GLN A 642 -25.87 54.31 12.92
C GLN A 642 -27.37 54.39 12.59
N PRO A 643 -28.09 55.45 13.01
CA PRO A 643 -29.52 55.60 12.75
C PRO A 643 -29.80 56.23 11.37
N PRO A 644 -30.88 55.83 10.67
CA PRO A 644 -31.29 56.45 9.42
C PRO A 644 -32.00 57.80 9.66
N LYS A 645 -31.80 58.76 8.76
CA LYS A 645 -32.69 59.91 8.57
C LYS A 645 -33.43 59.78 7.24
N SER A 646 -34.73 60.04 7.28
CA SER A 646 -35.64 60.09 6.13
C SER A 646 -35.87 61.54 5.71
N ASN A 647 -36.03 61.81 4.40
CA ASN A 647 -37.29 62.34 3.83
C ASN A 647 -37.22 62.53 2.30
N GLN A 648 -38.37 62.38 1.66
CA GLN A 648 -38.69 62.59 0.23
C GLN A 648 -39.47 63.94 0.06
N PRO A 649 -39.91 64.42 -1.14
CA PRO A 649 -40.35 63.74 -2.39
C PRO A 649 -39.32 63.95 -3.57
N SER A 650 -39.58 63.95 -4.89
CA SER A 650 -40.78 64.10 -5.75
C SER A 650 -40.66 63.38 -7.13
N GLN A 651 -41.60 63.67 -8.05
CA GLN A 651 -41.73 63.20 -9.44
C GLN A 651 -42.00 64.41 -10.38
N PRO A 652 -42.16 64.29 -11.73
CA PRO A 652 -42.06 63.15 -12.66
C PRO A 652 -40.88 63.37 -13.68
N SER A 653 -40.77 62.84 -14.91
CA SER A 653 -41.51 61.87 -15.79
C SER A 653 -40.46 61.09 -16.67
N SER A 654 -40.72 60.36 -17.77
CA SER A 654 -41.91 59.98 -18.57
C SER A 654 -41.72 58.61 -19.26
N GLU A 655 -42.85 58.11 -19.78
CA GLU A 655 -43.12 57.30 -21.00
C GLU A 655 -41.96 56.98 -21.97
N GLU A 656 -41.81 55.77 -22.55
CA GLU A 656 -42.62 54.51 -22.57
C GLU A 656 -41.73 53.27 -22.22
N VAL A 657 -42.17 52.02 -21.91
CA VAL A 657 -43.36 51.19 -22.25
C VAL A 657 -43.30 50.57 -23.68
N PRO A 658 -43.90 49.40 -24.02
CA PRO A 658 -44.40 48.25 -23.24
C PRO A 658 -43.33 47.09 -23.26
N LEU A 659 -43.53 45.76 -23.39
CA LEU A 659 -44.67 44.82 -23.49
C LEU A 659 -44.26 43.36 -23.08
N GLN A 660 -45.03 42.69 -22.21
CA GLN A 660 -44.91 41.25 -21.78
C GLN A 660 -43.57 40.79 -21.14
N SER A 661 -43.51 39.75 -20.29
CA SER A 661 -44.50 38.70 -19.95
C SER A 661 -44.62 38.44 -18.43
N GLU A 662 -45.73 37.82 -18.01
CA GLU A 662 -45.99 37.46 -16.61
C GLU A 662 -45.18 36.23 -16.14
N ARG A 663 -44.87 36.15 -14.84
CA ARG A 663 -44.47 34.89 -14.20
C ARG A 663 -44.99 34.77 -12.76
N LYS A 664 -45.87 33.80 -12.53
CA LYS A 664 -46.46 33.45 -11.21
C LYS A 664 -46.66 31.93 -11.12
N GLN A 665 -46.93 31.46 -9.90
CA GLN A 665 -47.07 30.05 -9.48
C GLN A 665 -45.69 29.33 -9.39
N ARG A 666 -45.18 28.89 -8.22
CA ARG A 666 -45.68 27.99 -7.14
C ARG A 666 -45.59 26.49 -7.50
N PRO A 667 -45.42 25.57 -6.53
CA PRO A 667 -44.73 25.67 -5.23
C PRO A 667 -43.77 24.47 -4.97
N ALA A 668 -43.20 24.35 -3.77
CA ALA A 668 -42.39 23.19 -3.37
C ALA A 668 -43.14 22.22 -2.43
N PRO A 669 -43.13 20.91 -2.73
CA PRO A 669 -43.22 19.80 -1.77
C PRO A 669 -41.91 18.97 -1.77
N GLY A 670 -41.61 18.11 -0.79
CA GLY A 670 -42.29 17.79 0.47
C GLY A 670 -41.45 16.75 1.26
N GLN A 671 -41.69 16.61 2.56
CA GLN A 671 -40.90 15.68 3.40
C GLN A 671 -41.26 14.20 3.14
N VAL A 672 -40.25 13.32 3.06
CA VAL A 672 -40.44 11.86 3.15
C VAL A 672 -39.64 11.28 4.33
N ARG A 673 -40.39 10.98 5.39
CA ARG A 673 -40.17 9.98 6.46
C ARG A 673 -38.73 9.44 6.65
N ARG A 674 -38.10 9.82 7.78
CA ARG A 674 -37.09 8.96 8.44
C ARG A 674 -37.73 7.60 8.77
N ARG A 675 -37.15 6.50 8.29
CA ARG A 675 -37.34 5.17 8.90
C ARG A 675 -36.34 4.99 10.03
N SER A 676 -36.73 4.27 11.07
CA SER A 676 -35.80 3.80 12.10
C SER A 676 -35.01 2.61 11.54
N ASN A 677 -33.69 2.74 11.46
CA ASN A 677 -32.82 1.59 11.26
C ASN A 677 -32.47 1.01 12.63
N LYS A 678 -32.72 -0.29 12.80
CA LYS A 678 -32.17 -1.08 13.91
C LYS A 678 -30.64 -1.04 13.82
N ASN A 679 -29.97 -1.19 14.97
CA ASN A 679 -28.51 -1.33 15.02
C ASN A 679 -28.06 -2.46 14.09
N PRO A 680 -27.13 -2.24 13.15
CA PRO A 680 -26.39 -3.34 12.55
C PRO A 680 -25.53 -3.99 13.64
N SER A 681 -25.50 -5.32 13.67
CA SER A 681 -24.53 -6.08 14.46
C SER A 681 -23.10 -5.76 13.96
N PRO A 682 -22.08 -5.82 14.84
CA PRO A 682 -20.70 -5.55 14.43
C PRO A 682 -20.25 -6.58 13.39
N SER A 683 -19.80 -6.10 12.24
CA SER A 683 -19.26 -6.93 11.17
C SER A 683 -17.87 -7.46 11.57
N ILE A 684 -17.73 -8.78 11.66
CA ILE A 684 -16.48 -9.46 12.06
C ILE A 684 -15.51 -9.56 10.85
N THR A 685 -15.19 -8.40 10.29
CA THR A 685 -14.46 -8.22 9.02
C THR A 685 -13.58 -6.98 9.04
N ASP A 686 -12.60 -6.94 9.95
CA ASP A 686 -11.51 -5.93 9.98
C ASP A 686 -10.36 -6.35 10.91
N LEU A 687 -10.26 -7.64 11.25
CA LEU A 687 -9.27 -8.19 12.17
C LEU A 687 -8.39 -9.23 11.47
N GLU A 688 -7.14 -8.83 11.25
CA GLU A 688 -5.99 -9.73 11.27
C GLU A 688 -6.03 -10.54 12.57
N PRO A 689 -5.79 -11.87 12.55
CA PRO A 689 -5.78 -12.66 13.78
C PRO A 689 -4.68 -12.15 14.72
N SER A 690 -5.00 -12.02 16.01
CA SER A 690 -4.14 -11.40 17.03
C SER A 690 -2.77 -12.05 17.20
N ASP A 691 -2.63 -13.27 16.70
CA ASP A 691 -1.52 -14.18 16.99
C ASP A 691 -0.63 -14.37 15.75
N ALA A 692 -0.87 -13.61 14.67
CA ALA A 692 -0.04 -13.60 13.47
C ALA A 692 1.35 -13.03 13.76
N TYR A 693 2.38 -13.88 13.69
CA TYR A 693 3.78 -13.48 13.83
C TYR A 693 4.62 -13.99 12.66
N GLN A 694 5.78 -13.36 12.46
CA GLN A 694 6.72 -13.75 11.41
C GLN A 694 7.79 -14.66 12.03
N MET A 695 7.72 -15.96 11.73
CA MET A 695 8.70 -16.94 12.20
C MET A 695 10.02 -16.75 11.45
N PRO A 696 11.19 -16.87 12.10
CA PRO A 696 12.45 -16.98 11.39
C PRO A 696 12.49 -18.34 10.69
N LEU A 697 12.57 -18.35 9.36
CA LEU A 697 13.08 -19.51 8.64
C LEU A 697 14.55 -19.70 9.06
N SER A 698 14.93 -20.95 9.36
CA SER A 698 16.34 -21.30 9.52
C SER A 698 16.90 -21.63 8.15
N ASP A 699 17.93 -20.89 7.73
CA ASP A 699 18.94 -21.47 6.85
C ASP A 699 19.52 -22.70 7.59
N SER A 700 19.75 -23.80 6.88
CA SER A 700 20.09 -25.11 7.48
C SER A 700 21.59 -25.38 7.54
N ASP A 701 21.96 -26.38 8.35
CA ASP A 701 22.82 -27.45 7.84
C ASP A 701 21.93 -28.39 7.00
#